data_AF-A0AA40K5W2-F1
#
_entry.id   AF-A0AA40K5W2-F1
#
_cell.length_a   1.000
_cell.length_b   1.000
_cell.length_c   1.000
_cell.angle_alpha   90.00
_cell.angle_beta   90.00
_cell.angle_gamma   90.00
#
_symmetry.space_group_name_H-M   'P 1'
#
loop_
_entity.id
_entity.type
_entity.pdbx_description
1 polymer ?
#
loop_
_entity_poly.entity_id
_entity_poly.type
_entity_poly.pdbx_seq_one_letter_code
_entity_poly.pdbx_strand_id
1 'polypeptide(L)'
;MPDTMAKMRRRLIHIIPLLPTITAQPNSTSPSNRTLTAADIPPGFLADASTHFEHEVCIQRITNYINYTTHFPNESTPYSLLFGTDPTTNEFLSTPTNMVVTVPFCELVCSNPSRYAPFRDWYPDRGPRIMTWIVPVALLLSSIELSPLDKRRFYAVLHALGDPIDVLWSLIHKLRVRTRLHALAETYFVANPDQRANPDPSTNQDALIAAIVLSAFEDLLSPSICSYKTFNDLLRVFWIPQAGLLWRDAALDLADSRSDERLRSMLAVALYVVQILSAFIVDIGGGPSNPPGGVIAVASTLTFLIPAVLFSSWIGAPTSRRGTLRAVRALVDGVEAVRVREGLARPVVGGVTLSSGMLKKAGIPLVDVGGVQVEAPARSREDFFLEKDTIYAEYHLHGGKNTYRPWKLRVLTDDPLLYEGRPPRAWLIRRRDVIFQNDMRWEAFLASLPVCGGVVAGLGILFLAGEGGFSCRHVLLLSILGAWIASAVLTSSSYHFMDWESPFTKWHWRFCFAKGLVVGTGVLVFVGLTAAGFFSTCACWGRQLIRGDQAKVELTVNERNWKNVEGKFPGIVGSLIFFQVGYALWVLLANRNGVRVLRWSEGRKQAAWLGKKLPPQGVRERVREYVERSRLPVVMGRVRQFSRALSLKLWRHGRRQGSIAESGIAMTPREV
;
A
#
# COMPACT_ATOMS: atom_id res chain seq x y z
N MET A 1 7.85 13.38 -35.27
CA MET A 1 7.71 12.47 -34.10
C MET A 1 8.46 11.13 -34.20
N PRO A 2 8.76 10.54 -35.38
CA PRO A 2 9.54 9.28 -35.46
C PRO A 2 10.98 9.40 -34.93
N ASP A 3 11.66 10.52 -35.20
CA ASP A 3 13.06 10.73 -34.80
C ASP A 3 13.25 10.88 -33.28
N THR A 4 12.23 11.38 -32.58
CA THR A 4 12.26 11.52 -31.13
C THR A 4 12.18 10.15 -30.44
N MET A 5 11.39 9.22 -30.99
CA MET A 5 11.32 7.83 -30.53
C MET A 5 12.62 7.05 -30.84
N ALA A 6 13.25 7.27 -32.00
CA ALA A 6 14.54 6.65 -32.33
C ALA A 6 15.69 7.16 -31.43
N LYS A 7 15.70 8.45 -31.07
CA LYS A 7 16.64 9.01 -30.08
C LYS A 7 16.38 8.49 -28.66
N MET A 8 15.12 8.29 -28.27
CA MET A 8 14.77 7.72 -26.96
C MET A 8 15.14 6.24 -26.88
N ARG A 9 14.99 5.46 -27.96
CA ARG A 9 15.40 4.05 -28.03
C ARG A 9 16.91 3.88 -27.92
N ARG A 10 17.71 4.73 -28.59
CA ARG A 10 19.18 4.74 -28.43
C ARG A 10 19.64 5.14 -27.03
N ARG A 11 18.91 6.04 -26.35
CA ARG A 11 19.23 6.43 -24.97
C ARG A 11 18.77 5.40 -23.93
N LEU A 12 17.69 4.66 -24.17
CA LEU A 12 17.24 3.59 -23.27
C LEU A 12 18.20 2.39 -23.26
N ILE A 13 18.86 2.10 -24.38
CA ILE A 13 19.88 1.04 -24.48
C ILE A 13 21.14 1.40 -23.65
N HIS A 14 21.41 2.68 -23.42
CA HIS A 14 22.51 3.15 -22.57
C HIS A 14 22.14 3.37 -21.09
N ILE A 15 20.89 3.13 -20.67
CA ILE A 15 20.45 3.25 -19.27
C ILE A 15 20.47 1.87 -18.55
N ILE A 16 20.74 0.78 -19.28
CA ILE A 16 21.08 -0.53 -18.71
C ILE A 16 22.61 -0.75 -18.63
N PRO A 17 23.37 0.07 -17.87
CA PRO A 17 24.64 -0.38 -17.32
C PRO A 17 24.69 -0.07 -15.82
N LEU A 18 23.90 -0.79 -15.03
CA LEU A 18 24.13 -0.91 -13.58
C LEU A 18 24.12 -2.38 -13.12
N LEU A 19 24.21 -3.33 -14.06
CA LEU A 19 24.95 -4.54 -13.74
C LEU A 19 26.41 -4.20 -13.98
N PRO A 20 27.31 -4.35 -13.00
CA PRO A 20 28.73 -4.31 -13.30
C PRO A 20 28.96 -5.37 -14.38
N THR A 21 29.43 -4.95 -15.56
CA THR A 21 30.21 -5.83 -16.42
C THR A 21 31.41 -6.25 -15.58
N ILE A 22 31.26 -7.35 -14.86
CA ILE A 22 32.36 -8.04 -14.20
C ILE A 22 33.18 -8.59 -15.35
N THR A 23 34.04 -7.75 -15.93
CA THR A 23 35.18 -8.20 -16.71
C THR A 23 36.11 -8.83 -15.69
N ALA A 24 35.89 -10.11 -15.38
CA ALA A 24 36.87 -10.91 -14.69
C ALA A 24 38.15 -10.82 -15.52
N GLN A 25 39.17 -10.15 -15.00
CA GLN A 25 40.49 -10.18 -15.61
C GLN A 25 40.95 -11.65 -15.58
N PRO A 26 41.29 -12.25 -16.73
CA PRO A 26 41.87 -13.59 -16.77
C PRO A 26 43.31 -13.48 -16.27
N ASN A 27 43.48 -13.44 -14.95
CA ASN A 27 44.79 -13.56 -14.33
C ASN A 27 45.06 -15.03 -14.02
N SER A 28 46.20 -15.48 -14.55
CA SER A 28 46.91 -16.74 -14.32
C SER A 28 46.71 -17.83 -15.37
N THR A 29 47.85 -18.14 -15.99
CA THR A 29 48.17 -19.32 -16.79
C THR A 29 48.02 -20.58 -15.95
N SER A 30 46.78 -20.99 -15.66
CA SER A 30 46.48 -22.32 -15.13
C SER A 30 46.42 -23.32 -16.30
N PRO A 31 47.15 -24.45 -16.23
CA PRO A 31 47.23 -25.42 -17.31
C PRO A 31 45.99 -26.32 -17.32
N SER A 32 44.84 -25.78 -17.72
CA SER A 32 43.69 -26.52 -18.29
C SER A 32 42.48 -25.62 -18.57
N ASN A 33 42.65 -24.50 -19.29
CA ASN A 33 41.52 -23.75 -19.87
C ASN A 33 40.89 -24.50 -21.07
N ARG A 34 40.66 -25.81 -20.95
CA ARG A 34 39.87 -26.54 -21.96
C ARG A 34 38.42 -26.15 -21.75
N THR A 35 37.92 -25.24 -22.56
CA THR A 35 36.49 -24.93 -22.65
C THR A 35 35.74 -26.17 -23.12
N LEU A 36 34.73 -26.60 -22.36
CA LEU A 36 33.82 -27.66 -22.75
C LEU A 36 33.07 -27.24 -24.02
N THR A 37 33.10 -28.07 -25.06
CA THR A 37 32.45 -27.82 -26.34
C THR A 37 31.37 -28.86 -26.61
N ALA A 38 30.46 -28.56 -27.55
CA ALA A 38 29.44 -29.52 -27.99
C ALA A 38 30.04 -30.82 -28.56
N ALA A 39 31.27 -30.78 -29.07
CA ALA A 39 31.97 -31.97 -29.57
C ALA A 39 32.39 -32.94 -28.45
N ASP A 40 32.47 -32.45 -27.20
CA ASP A 40 32.82 -33.27 -26.04
C ASP A 40 31.61 -34.07 -25.49
N ILE A 41 30.40 -33.84 -26.01
CA ILE A 41 29.16 -34.53 -25.60
C ILE A 41 28.61 -35.36 -26.77
N PRO A 42 28.21 -36.64 -26.57
CA PRO A 42 27.63 -37.43 -27.64
C PRO A 42 26.33 -36.78 -28.17
N PRO A 43 26.09 -36.78 -29.48
CA PRO A 43 25.04 -36.00 -30.12
C PRO A 43 23.63 -36.30 -29.61
N GLY A 44 23.37 -37.50 -29.06
CA GLY A 44 22.08 -37.87 -28.47
C GLY A 44 21.77 -37.23 -27.10
N PHE A 45 22.72 -36.54 -26.47
CA PHE A 45 22.54 -35.89 -25.17
C PHE A 45 22.50 -34.36 -25.24
N LEU A 46 22.88 -33.79 -26.38
CA LEU A 46 22.78 -32.36 -26.60
C LEU A 46 21.31 -31.94 -26.68
N ALA A 47 21.03 -30.71 -26.24
CA ALA A 47 19.69 -30.18 -26.36
C ALA A 47 19.25 -30.08 -27.82
N ASP A 48 18.14 -30.73 -28.16
CA ASP A 48 17.50 -30.53 -29.46
C ASP A 48 17.21 -29.04 -29.69
N ALA A 49 17.37 -28.60 -30.94
CA ALA A 49 17.27 -27.19 -31.31
C ALA A 49 15.89 -26.55 -31.04
N SER A 50 14.89 -27.35 -30.67
CA SER A 50 13.49 -26.98 -30.53
C SER A 50 12.99 -26.78 -29.09
N THR A 51 13.73 -27.12 -28.04
CA THR A 51 13.17 -27.21 -26.68
C THR A 51 13.57 -26.06 -25.76
N HIS A 52 12.60 -25.50 -25.04
CA HIS A 52 12.80 -24.57 -23.92
C HIS A 52 13.61 -25.24 -22.78
N PHE A 53 14.17 -24.47 -21.84
CA PHE A 53 14.74 -25.06 -20.63
C PHE A 53 13.60 -25.71 -19.83
N GLU A 54 13.45 -27.01 -19.98
CA GLU A 54 12.54 -27.84 -19.22
C GLU A 54 13.36 -28.62 -18.21
N HIS A 55 13.17 -28.28 -16.93
CA HIS A 55 13.97 -28.85 -15.86
C HIS A 55 13.87 -30.38 -15.80
N GLU A 56 12.68 -30.95 -16.01
CA GLU A 56 12.52 -32.42 -16.09
C GLU A 56 13.30 -33.03 -17.26
N VAL A 57 13.24 -32.40 -18.43
CA VAL A 57 13.99 -32.85 -19.61
C VAL A 57 15.50 -32.73 -19.39
N CYS A 58 15.94 -31.65 -18.74
CA CYS A 58 17.32 -31.43 -18.33
C CYS A 58 17.80 -32.53 -17.37
N ILE A 59 17.04 -32.83 -16.31
CA ILE A 59 17.30 -33.94 -15.38
C ILE A 59 17.37 -35.27 -16.13
N GLN A 60 16.40 -35.55 -17.01
CA GLN A 60 16.33 -36.80 -17.75
C GLN A 60 17.53 -36.96 -18.68
N ARG A 61 17.93 -35.91 -19.40
CA ARG A 61 19.12 -35.91 -20.27
C ARG A 61 20.40 -36.17 -19.48
N ILE A 62 20.56 -35.51 -18.32
CA ILE A 62 21.74 -35.68 -17.48
C ILE A 62 21.76 -37.08 -16.84
N THR A 63 20.61 -37.59 -16.40
CA THR A 63 20.47 -38.97 -15.92
C THR A 63 20.89 -39.97 -17.01
N ASN A 64 20.38 -39.78 -18.23
CA ASN A 64 20.73 -40.65 -19.36
C ASN A 64 22.23 -40.57 -19.67
N TYR A 65 22.83 -39.38 -19.59
CA TYR A 65 24.27 -39.18 -19.78
C TYR A 65 25.11 -39.89 -18.70
N ILE A 66 24.69 -39.80 -17.43
CA ILE A 66 25.34 -40.51 -16.31
C ILE A 66 25.26 -42.02 -16.56
N ASN A 67 24.09 -42.56 -16.88
CA ASN A 67 23.90 -43.99 -17.14
C ASN A 67 24.70 -44.49 -18.36
N TYR A 68 24.89 -43.63 -19.37
CA TYR A 68 25.71 -43.96 -20.53
C TYR A 68 27.20 -43.98 -20.19
N THR A 69 27.68 -42.97 -19.46
CA THR A 69 29.11 -42.85 -19.11
C THR A 69 29.57 -43.84 -18.04
N THR A 70 28.68 -44.34 -17.18
CA THR A 70 29.01 -45.43 -16.24
C THR A 70 29.29 -46.76 -16.94
N HIS A 71 28.81 -46.94 -18.17
CA HIS A 71 29.10 -48.12 -19.00
C HIS A 71 30.30 -47.94 -19.93
N PHE A 72 30.68 -46.69 -20.23
CA PHE A 72 31.78 -46.35 -21.12
C PHE A 72 32.58 -45.16 -20.56
N PRO A 73 33.49 -45.37 -19.59
CA PRO A 73 34.38 -44.32 -19.12
C PRO A 73 35.37 -44.00 -20.23
N ASN A 74 35.03 -43.05 -21.10
CA ASN A 74 35.98 -42.47 -22.03
C ASN A 74 37.02 -41.70 -21.21
N GLU A 75 38.29 -42.13 -21.24
CA GLU A 75 39.40 -41.50 -20.51
C GLU A 75 39.68 -40.04 -20.95
N SER A 76 39.05 -39.56 -22.03
CA SER A 76 39.40 -38.30 -22.69
C SER A 76 38.69 -37.03 -22.19
N THR A 77 37.60 -37.16 -21.42
CA THR A 77 36.87 -36.01 -20.88
C THR A 77 36.97 -36.00 -19.35
N PRO A 78 37.67 -35.02 -18.74
CA PRO A 78 37.79 -34.99 -17.29
C PRO A 78 36.42 -34.71 -16.67
N TYR A 79 35.89 -35.68 -15.92
CA TYR A 79 34.60 -35.60 -15.23
C TYR A 79 34.47 -34.36 -14.32
N SER A 80 35.58 -33.80 -13.85
CA SER A 80 35.62 -32.54 -13.08
C SER A 80 35.14 -31.31 -13.86
N LEU A 81 35.15 -31.35 -15.20
CA LEU A 81 34.54 -30.30 -16.03
C LEU A 81 33.01 -30.42 -16.13
N LEU A 82 32.48 -31.63 -15.90
CA LEU A 82 31.06 -31.94 -16.09
C LEU A 82 30.31 -31.90 -14.76
N PHE A 83 30.87 -32.53 -13.73
CA PHE A 83 30.26 -32.72 -12.43
C PHE A 83 31.02 -31.97 -11.34
N GLY A 84 30.29 -31.45 -10.37
CA GLY A 84 30.90 -30.83 -9.20
C GLY A 84 31.66 -31.86 -8.37
N THR A 85 32.92 -31.57 -8.02
CA THR A 85 33.70 -32.36 -7.06
C THR A 85 33.78 -31.67 -5.71
N ASP A 86 33.76 -32.43 -4.60
CA ASP A 86 34.02 -31.87 -3.28
C ASP A 86 35.48 -31.38 -3.21
N PRO A 87 35.74 -30.11 -2.84
CA PRO A 87 37.11 -29.60 -2.78
C PRO A 87 37.97 -30.28 -1.71
N THR A 88 37.37 -30.94 -0.71
CA THR A 88 38.08 -31.59 0.39
C THR A 88 38.38 -33.06 0.11
N THR A 89 37.43 -33.82 -0.44
CA THR A 89 37.60 -35.26 -0.69
C THR A 89 37.96 -35.59 -2.15
N ASN A 90 37.80 -34.62 -3.05
CA ASN A 90 37.90 -34.81 -4.51
C ASN A 90 36.90 -35.86 -5.06
N GLU A 91 35.89 -36.24 -4.29
CA GLU A 91 34.82 -37.12 -4.73
C GLU A 91 33.75 -36.35 -5.52
N PHE A 92 33.08 -37.02 -6.45
CA PHE A 92 31.96 -36.42 -7.18
C PHE A 92 30.78 -36.19 -6.24
N LEU A 93 30.27 -34.96 -6.21
CA LEU A 93 29.05 -34.61 -5.48
C LEU A 93 27.79 -35.15 -6.18
N SER A 94 27.92 -35.57 -7.44
CA SER A 94 26.82 -36.08 -8.25
C SER A 94 26.55 -37.56 -7.98
N THR A 95 25.35 -37.87 -7.53
CA THR A 95 24.78 -39.22 -7.48
C THR A 95 23.51 -39.27 -8.35
N PRO A 96 22.97 -40.46 -8.69
CA PRO A 96 21.69 -40.56 -9.41
C PRO A 96 20.51 -39.89 -8.70
N THR A 97 20.61 -39.72 -7.38
CA THR A 97 19.60 -39.06 -6.53
C THR A 97 19.95 -37.60 -6.19
N ASN A 98 21.20 -37.18 -6.39
CA ASN A 98 21.67 -35.83 -6.15
C ASN A 98 22.56 -35.35 -7.30
N MET A 99 21.99 -34.74 -8.33
CA MET A 99 22.75 -34.27 -9.50
C MET A 99 23.27 -32.86 -9.29
N VAL A 100 24.60 -32.74 -9.21
CA VAL A 100 25.33 -31.47 -9.05
C VAL A 100 26.29 -31.28 -10.21
N VAL A 101 25.88 -30.47 -11.19
CA VAL A 101 26.64 -30.25 -12.43
C VAL A 101 27.37 -28.90 -12.42
N THR A 102 28.40 -28.74 -13.23
CA THR A 102 29.02 -27.43 -13.46
C THR A 102 28.07 -26.53 -14.27
N VAL A 103 28.19 -25.21 -14.14
CA VAL A 103 27.39 -24.27 -14.96
C VAL A 103 27.59 -24.48 -16.47
N PRO A 104 28.83 -24.62 -17.00
CA PRO A 104 29.03 -24.87 -18.43
C PRO A 104 28.37 -26.17 -18.90
N PHE A 105 28.41 -27.24 -18.11
CA PHE A 105 27.76 -28.50 -18.48
C PHE A 105 26.22 -28.37 -18.45
N CYS A 106 25.66 -27.70 -17.44
CA CYS A 106 24.23 -27.38 -17.40
C CYS A 106 23.80 -26.56 -18.62
N GLU A 107 24.56 -25.53 -18.97
CA GLU A 107 24.26 -24.70 -20.15
C GLU A 107 24.35 -25.49 -21.44
N LEU A 108 25.30 -26.42 -21.56
CA LEU A 108 25.47 -27.22 -22.77
C LEU A 108 24.38 -28.30 -22.97
N VAL A 109 23.93 -28.92 -21.89
CA VAL A 109 22.93 -30.02 -21.92
C VAL A 109 21.49 -29.50 -21.84
N CYS A 110 21.28 -28.44 -21.07
CA CYS A 110 19.94 -27.96 -20.72
C CYS A 110 19.58 -26.64 -21.40
N SER A 111 20.57 -25.88 -21.86
CA SER A 111 20.35 -24.70 -22.71
C SER A 111 20.77 -25.02 -24.14
N ASN A 112 20.12 -24.39 -25.12
CA ASN A 112 20.55 -24.50 -26.50
C ASN A 112 21.68 -23.48 -26.75
N PRO A 113 22.93 -23.91 -26.99
CA PRO A 113 24.06 -22.99 -27.16
C PRO A 113 23.93 -22.10 -28.41
N SER A 114 23.14 -22.51 -29.41
CA SER A 114 22.86 -21.68 -30.61
C SER A 114 21.85 -20.55 -30.36
N ARG A 115 21.26 -20.47 -29.16
CA ARG A 115 20.17 -19.54 -28.81
C ARG A 115 20.40 -18.81 -27.49
N TYR A 116 21.58 -18.22 -27.27
CA TYR A 116 21.82 -17.18 -26.24
C TYR A 116 21.04 -15.86 -26.52
N ALA A 117 19.81 -15.93 -27.02
CA ALA A 117 18.92 -14.79 -27.12
C ALA A 117 18.15 -14.66 -25.80
N PRO A 118 18.44 -13.65 -24.96
CA PRO A 118 17.88 -13.51 -23.60
C PRO A 118 16.35 -13.40 -23.50
N PHE A 119 15.61 -13.49 -24.61
CA PHE A 119 14.16 -13.24 -24.64
C PHE A 119 13.33 -14.34 -25.31
N ARG A 120 13.93 -15.42 -25.86
CA ARG A 120 13.21 -16.28 -26.81
C ARG A 120 12.55 -17.53 -26.24
N ASP A 121 12.98 -18.02 -25.07
CA ASP A 121 12.50 -19.32 -24.55
C ASP A 121 11.94 -19.18 -23.14
N TRP A 122 10.63 -18.92 -23.06
CA TRP A 122 9.91 -18.88 -21.79
C TRP A 122 9.37 -20.28 -21.46
N TYR A 123 9.20 -20.58 -20.18
CA TYR A 123 8.59 -21.84 -19.77
C TYR A 123 7.20 -22.04 -20.38
N PRO A 124 6.82 -23.27 -20.79
CA PRO A 124 5.49 -23.55 -21.32
C PRO A 124 4.38 -23.24 -20.30
N ASP A 125 4.67 -23.35 -19.01
CA ASP A 125 3.75 -23.06 -17.89
C ASP A 125 3.85 -21.61 -17.36
N ARG A 126 4.51 -20.69 -18.09
CA ARG A 126 4.61 -19.26 -17.73
C ARG A 126 3.26 -18.61 -17.48
N GLY A 127 2.23 -18.98 -18.24
CA GLY A 127 0.88 -18.42 -18.14
C GLY A 127 0.29 -18.72 -16.76
N PRO A 128 0.13 -20.01 -16.41
CA PRO A 128 -0.25 -20.43 -15.06
C PRO A 128 0.61 -19.78 -13.96
N ARG A 129 1.94 -19.77 -14.09
CA ARG A 129 2.83 -19.13 -13.11
C ARG A 129 2.51 -17.65 -12.92
N ILE A 130 2.41 -16.89 -14.01
CA ILE A 130 2.07 -15.47 -13.97
C ILE A 130 0.69 -15.27 -13.34
N MET A 131 -0.31 -16.05 -13.73
CA MET A 131 -1.68 -15.92 -13.25
C MET A 131 -1.80 -16.22 -11.75
N THR A 132 -1.10 -17.25 -11.27
CA THR A 132 -1.05 -17.64 -9.84
C THR A 132 -0.60 -16.50 -8.95
N TRP A 133 0.23 -15.57 -9.43
CA TRP A 133 0.84 -14.52 -8.59
C TRP A 133 0.41 -13.10 -8.94
N ILE A 134 0.31 -12.77 -10.21
CA ILE A 134 -0.06 -11.42 -10.65
C ILE A 134 -1.54 -11.15 -10.38
N VAL A 135 -2.43 -12.12 -10.59
CA VAL A 135 -3.88 -11.89 -10.38
C VAL A 135 -4.20 -11.55 -8.92
N PRO A 136 -3.74 -12.30 -7.90
CA PRO A 136 -3.97 -11.94 -6.51
C PRO A 136 -3.39 -10.58 -6.12
N VAL A 137 -2.17 -10.28 -6.59
CA VAL A 137 -1.52 -8.99 -6.34
C VAL A 137 -2.36 -7.86 -6.97
N ALA A 138 -2.81 -8.04 -8.21
CA ALA A 138 -3.70 -7.10 -8.88
C ALA A 138 -5.04 -6.95 -8.15
N LEU A 139 -5.63 -8.04 -7.65
CA LEU A 139 -6.86 -8.02 -6.85
C LEU A 139 -6.66 -7.24 -5.54
N LEU A 140 -5.56 -7.46 -4.81
CA LEU A 140 -5.22 -6.69 -3.62
C LEU A 140 -5.03 -5.20 -3.95
N LEU A 141 -4.24 -4.89 -4.98
CA LEU A 141 -3.99 -3.51 -5.42
C LEU A 141 -5.29 -2.80 -5.83
N SER A 142 -6.20 -3.50 -6.50
CA SER A 142 -7.52 -2.97 -6.87
C SER A 142 -8.44 -2.73 -5.66
N SER A 143 -8.16 -3.41 -4.55
CA SER A 143 -8.89 -3.29 -3.29
C SER A 143 -8.34 -2.18 -2.38
N ILE A 144 -7.20 -1.58 -2.72
CA ILE A 144 -6.70 -0.40 -1.99
C ILE A 144 -7.69 0.74 -2.22
N GLU A 145 -8.37 1.16 -1.16
CA GLU A 145 -9.29 2.30 -1.20
C GLU A 145 -8.49 3.59 -1.37
N LEU A 146 -8.45 4.06 -2.62
CA LEU A 146 -7.85 5.33 -2.99
C LEU A 146 -8.95 6.36 -3.20
N SER A 147 -8.67 7.61 -2.85
CA SER A 147 -9.56 8.73 -3.17
C SER A 147 -9.96 8.67 -4.65
N PRO A 148 -11.21 9.02 -5.00
CA PRO A 148 -11.75 8.97 -6.36
C PRO A 148 -10.96 9.90 -7.26
N LEU A 149 -9.90 9.33 -7.81
CA LEU A 149 -8.85 10.01 -8.53
C LEU A 149 -8.84 9.46 -9.95
N ASP A 150 -9.98 9.40 -10.65
CA ASP A 150 -10.10 9.05 -12.08
C ASP A 150 -9.00 8.06 -12.61
N LYS A 151 -8.36 8.36 -13.75
CA LYS A 151 -7.18 7.65 -14.27
C LYS A 151 -5.96 7.67 -13.34
N ARG A 152 -5.94 8.54 -12.33
CA ARG A 152 -4.85 8.64 -11.35
C ARG A 152 -4.90 7.53 -10.29
N ARG A 153 -5.97 6.70 -10.25
CA ARG A 153 -5.98 5.47 -9.44
C ARG A 153 -4.83 4.53 -9.81
N PHE A 154 -4.54 4.38 -11.10
CA PHE A 154 -3.39 3.60 -11.58
C PHE A 154 -2.07 4.14 -11.02
N TYR A 155 -1.95 5.46 -10.86
CA TYR A 155 -0.75 6.08 -10.32
C TYR A 155 -0.55 5.80 -8.85
N ALA A 156 -1.63 5.77 -8.07
CA ALA A 156 -1.53 5.40 -6.67
C ALA A 156 -1.23 3.90 -6.47
N VAL A 157 -1.69 3.03 -7.38
CA VAL A 157 -1.28 1.61 -7.42
C VAL A 157 0.22 1.49 -7.71
N LEU A 158 0.73 2.20 -8.72
CA LEU A 158 2.17 2.20 -9.04
C LEU A 158 3.00 2.84 -7.92
N HIS A 159 2.48 3.87 -7.26
CA HIS A 159 3.10 4.46 -6.08
C HIS A 159 3.16 3.47 -4.92
N ALA A 160 2.09 2.71 -4.66
CA ALA A 160 2.09 1.67 -3.62
C ALA A 160 3.11 0.56 -3.88
N LEU A 161 3.39 0.24 -5.15
CA LEU A 161 4.42 -0.72 -5.53
C LEU A 161 5.83 -0.12 -5.56
N GLY A 162 5.96 1.17 -5.87
CA GLY A 162 7.24 1.86 -5.97
C GLY A 162 7.75 2.46 -4.66
N ASP A 163 6.85 2.75 -3.71
CA ASP A 163 7.14 3.32 -2.40
C ASP A 163 6.14 2.81 -1.34
N PRO A 164 6.21 1.51 -0.99
CA PRO A 164 5.26 0.91 -0.05
C PRO A 164 5.37 1.50 1.35
N ILE A 165 6.56 1.98 1.73
CA ILE A 165 6.82 2.60 3.02
C ILE A 165 6.07 3.93 3.11
N ASP A 166 6.16 4.79 2.10
CA ASP A 166 5.43 6.06 2.06
C ASP A 166 3.91 5.86 2.05
N VAL A 167 3.41 4.85 1.33
CA VAL A 167 1.97 4.54 1.32
C VAL A 167 1.49 4.08 2.70
N LEU A 168 2.18 3.13 3.33
CA LEU A 168 1.82 2.68 4.68
C LEU A 168 1.95 3.82 5.70
N TRP A 169 3.01 4.63 5.59
CA TRP A 169 3.22 5.79 6.44
C TRP A 169 2.08 6.79 6.32
N SER A 170 1.68 7.14 5.08
CA SER A 170 0.56 8.05 4.82
C SER A 170 -0.77 7.54 5.39
N LEU A 171 -1.03 6.22 5.32
CA LEU A 171 -2.24 5.62 5.87
C LEU A 171 -2.24 5.65 7.41
N ILE A 172 -1.12 5.28 8.05
CA ILE A 172 -0.93 5.33 9.50
C ILE A 172 -1.06 6.78 10.00
N HIS A 173 -0.42 7.71 9.30
CA HIS A 173 -0.46 9.14 9.62
C HIS A 173 -1.90 9.66 9.62
N LYS A 174 -2.69 9.34 8.57
CA LYS A 174 -4.11 9.71 8.52
C LYS A 174 -4.90 9.18 9.71
N LEU A 175 -4.74 7.90 10.07
CA LEU A 175 -5.40 7.33 11.26
C LEU A 175 -5.06 8.08 12.54
N ARG A 176 -3.80 8.48 12.69
CA ARG A 176 -3.34 9.22 13.88
C ARG A 176 -3.84 10.65 13.91
N VAL A 177 -3.80 11.36 12.79
CA VAL A 177 -4.35 12.72 12.67
C VAL A 177 -5.82 12.73 13.10
N ARG A 178 -6.62 11.76 12.63
CA ARG A 178 -8.03 11.63 13.01
C ARG A 178 -8.23 11.30 14.48
N THR A 179 -7.36 10.47 15.06
CA THR A 179 -7.34 10.23 16.52
C THR A 179 -7.06 11.52 17.30
N ARG A 180 -6.13 12.35 16.81
CA ARG A 180 -5.82 13.65 17.43
C ARG A 180 -6.97 14.66 17.28
N LEU A 181 -7.64 14.69 16.14
CA LEU A 181 -8.82 15.56 15.92
C LEU A 181 -9.98 15.14 16.82
N HIS A 182 -10.18 13.84 17.04
CA HIS A 182 -11.14 13.35 18.03
C HIS A 182 -10.79 13.81 19.45
N ALA A 183 -9.53 13.61 19.86
CA ALA A 183 -9.08 14.03 21.18
C ALA A 183 -9.18 15.56 21.35
N LEU A 184 -8.88 16.34 20.31
CA LEU A 184 -9.06 17.80 20.30
C LEU A 184 -10.54 18.16 20.52
N ALA A 185 -11.44 17.54 19.76
CA ALA A 185 -12.88 17.77 19.91
C ALA A 185 -13.35 17.37 21.33
N GLU A 186 -12.96 16.19 21.84
CA GLU A 186 -13.26 15.79 23.22
C GLU A 186 -12.74 16.82 24.23
N THR A 187 -11.53 17.34 24.08
CA THR A 187 -11.02 18.38 25.00
C THR A 187 -11.79 19.68 24.92
N TYR A 188 -12.36 20.02 23.77
CA TYR A 188 -13.17 21.21 23.57
C TYR A 188 -14.54 21.07 24.24
N PHE A 189 -15.19 19.92 24.06
CA PHE A 189 -16.53 19.66 24.60
C PHE A 189 -16.56 19.22 26.05
N VAL A 190 -15.51 18.56 26.52
CA VAL A 190 -15.37 18.04 27.89
C VAL A 190 -14.48 18.96 28.74
N ALA A 191 -14.42 20.25 28.38
CA ALA A 191 -13.59 21.25 29.05
C ALA A 191 -14.04 21.54 30.49
N ASN A 192 -15.32 21.31 30.81
CA ASN A 192 -15.85 21.53 32.14
C ASN A 192 -15.47 20.35 33.07
N PRO A 193 -14.78 20.57 34.21
CA PRO A 193 -14.36 19.50 35.12
C PRO A 193 -15.52 18.60 35.58
N ASP A 194 -16.68 19.19 35.81
CA ASP A 194 -17.87 18.45 36.26
C ASP A 194 -18.40 17.48 35.19
N GLN A 195 -18.28 17.85 33.91
CA GLN A 195 -18.64 16.95 32.80
C GLN A 195 -17.62 15.84 32.56
N ARG A 196 -16.40 15.92 33.10
CA ARG A 196 -15.43 14.81 33.03
C ARG A 196 -15.82 13.66 33.95
N ALA A 197 -16.38 13.96 35.11
CA ALA A 197 -16.79 12.95 36.07
C ALA A 197 -17.98 12.13 35.55
N ASN A 198 -18.87 12.76 34.77
CA ASN A 198 -20.05 12.10 34.22
C ASN A 198 -20.38 12.65 32.81
N PRO A 199 -19.66 12.23 31.76
CA PRO A 199 -19.85 12.78 30.43
C PRO A 199 -21.25 12.44 29.90
N ASP A 200 -22.05 13.46 29.59
CA ASP A 200 -23.33 13.24 28.90
C ASP A 200 -23.02 12.50 27.58
N PRO A 201 -23.73 11.40 27.26
CA PRO A 201 -23.64 10.76 25.97
C PRO A 201 -23.73 11.72 24.77
N SER A 202 -24.43 12.86 24.92
CA SER A 202 -24.50 13.92 23.91
C SER A 202 -23.13 14.57 23.62
N THR A 203 -22.34 14.85 24.66
CA THR A 203 -21.02 15.48 24.56
C THR A 203 -20.05 14.64 23.73
N ASN A 204 -20.08 13.32 23.91
CA ASN A 204 -19.28 12.39 23.11
C ASN A 204 -19.72 12.35 21.65
N GLN A 205 -21.02 12.54 21.38
CA GLN A 205 -21.55 12.59 20.04
C GLN A 205 -21.17 13.90 19.33
N ASP A 206 -21.21 15.03 20.02
CA ASP A 206 -20.80 16.32 19.48
C ASP A 206 -19.29 16.37 19.19
N ALA A 207 -18.47 15.80 20.08
CA ALA A 207 -17.04 15.62 19.82
C ALA A 207 -16.77 14.79 18.57
N LEU A 208 -17.55 13.72 18.37
CA LEU A 208 -17.43 12.86 17.19
C LEU A 208 -17.88 13.57 15.90
N ILE A 209 -19.00 14.31 15.94
CA ILE A 209 -19.49 15.15 14.83
C ILE A 209 -18.42 16.16 14.43
N ALA A 210 -17.88 16.88 15.40
CA ALA A 210 -16.83 17.86 15.16
C ALA A 210 -15.56 17.22 14.58
N ALA A 211 -15.14 16.06 15.11
CA ALA A 211 -13.98 15.34 14.59
C ALA A 211 -14.15 14.90 13.13
N ILE A 212 -15.36 14.49 12.70
CA ILE A 212 -15.66 14.15 11.30
C ILE A 212 -15.47 15.36 10.40
N VAL A 213 -16.08 16.48 10.77
CA VAL A 213 -16.01 17.72 10.01
C VAL A 213 -14.57 18.24 9.94
N LEU A 214 -13.84 18.25 11.06
CA LEU A 214 -12.42 18.64 11.07
C LEU A 214 -11.56 17.70 10.22
N SER A 215 -11.87 16.41 10.19
CA SER A 215 -11.19 15.46 9.30
C SER A 215 -11.46 15.76 7.83
N ALA A 216 -12.66 16.21 7.49
CA ALA A 216 -12.97 16.66 6.12
C ALA A 216 -12.23 17.95 5.75
N PHE A 217 -12.08 18.89 6.69
CA PHE A 217 -11.21 20.05 6.50
C PHE A 217 -9.75 19.62 6.23
N GLU A 218 -9.21 18.69 7.02
CA GLU A 218 -7.87 18.14 6.81
C GLU A 218 -7.72 17.49 5.43
N ASP A 219 -8.67 16.63 5.04
CA ASP A 219 -8.69 15.97 3.74
C ASP A 219 -8.75 16.99 2.56
N LEU A 220 -9.40 18.15 2.75
CA LEU A 220 -9.54 19.20 1.71
C LEU A 220 -8.35 20.16 1.64
N LEU A 221 -7.76 20.50 2.79
CA LEU A 221 -6.74 21.55 2.93
C LEU A 221 -5.31 21.05 2.71
N SER A 222 -5.13 19.73 2.60
CA SER A 222 -3.82 19.10 2.40
C SER A 222 -2.86 19.39 3.57
N PRO A 223 -1.60 18.90 3.57
CA PRO A 223 -0.63 19.05 4.66
C PRO A 223 -0.32 20.51 5.05
N SER A 224 -0.79 21.49 4.28
CA SER A 224 -0.49 22.91 4.49
C SER A 224 -1.06 23.49 5.79
N ILE A 225 -2.02 22.81 6.43
CA ILE A 225 -2.72 23.32 7.61
C ILE A 225 -2.60 22.31 8.77
N CYS A 226 -1.39 22.16 9.29
CA CYS A 226 -1.07 21.23 10.37
C CYS A 226 -0.68 21.94 11.67
N SER A 227 -1.45 22.94 12.12
CA SER A 227 -1.38 23.32 13.53
C SER A 227 -2.65 22.91 14.24
N TYR A 228 -2.48 22.17 15.34
CA TYR A 228 -3.51 21.96 16.36
C TYR A 228 -4.22 23.27 16.72
N LYS A 229 -3.49 24.39 16.69
CA LYS A 229 -4.02 25.74 16.87
C LYS A 229 -5.11 26.07 15.84
N THR A 230 -4.87 25.82 14.55
CA THR A 230 -5.85 26.14 13.50
C THR A 230 -7.14 25.36 13.66
N PHE A 231 -7.08 24.06 13.97
CA PHE A 231 -8.30 23.28 14.22
C PHE A 231 -9.02 23.69 15.49
N ASN A 232 -8.27 24.06 16.54
CA ASN A 232 -8.85 24.61 17.75
C ASN A 232 -9.51 25.98 17.50
N ASP A 233 -8.89 26.83 16.69
CA ASP A 233 -9.44 28.12 16.29
C ASP A 233 -10.70 27.91 15.41
N LEU A 234 -10.69 26.94 14.48
CA LEU A 234 -11.87 26.53 13.72
C LEU A 234 -13.01 26.07 14.65
N LEU A 235 -12.72 25.29 15.70
CA LEU A 235 -13.76 24.90 16.66
C LEU A 235 -14.32 26.11 17.41
N ARG A 236 -13.47 26.95 17.99
CA ARG A 236 -13.90 28.15 18.72
C ARG A 236 -14.73 29.09 17.87
N VAL A 237 -14.37 29.16 16.60
CA VAL A 237 -15.02 30.03 15.65
C VAL A 237 -16.30 29.39 15.15
N PHE A 238 -16.28 28.22 14.55
CA PHE A 238 -17.45 27.67 13.86
C PHE A 238 -18.42 26.93 14.78
N TRP A 239 -17.99 26.51 15.96
CA TRP A 239 -18.87 25.84 16.91
C TRP A 239 -19.65 26.86 17.74
N ILE A 240 -20.85 27.17 17.27
CA ILE A 240 -21.85 27.98 17.97
C ILE A 240 -23.02 27.04 18.31
N PRO A 241 -23.55 27.03 19.54
CA PRO A 241 -24.63 26.11 19.93
C PRO A 241 -25.82 26.10 18.96
N GLN A 242 -26.21 27.28 18.47
CA GLN A 242 -27.28 27.49 17.49
C GLN A 242 -26.99 26.81 16.14
N ALA A 243 -25.72 26.64 15.78
CA ALA A 243 -25.29 25.98 14.55
C ALA A 243 -25.03 24.47 14.72
N GLY A 244 -25.31 23.88 15.89
CA GLY A 244 -25.04 22.46 16.15
C GLY A 244 -25.74 21.50 15.16
N LEU A 245 -26.92 21.86 14.67
CA LEU A 245 -27.63 21.09 13.63
C LEU A 245 -26.86 21.09 12.29
N LEU A 246 -26.30 22.22 11.88
CA LEU A 246 -25.52 22.31 10.64
C LEU A 246 -24.26 21.44 10.67
N TRP A 247 -23.58 21.40 11.83
CA TRP A 247 -22.43 20.51 12.04
C TRP A 247 -22.84 19.04 11.95
N ARG A 248 -24.00 18.70 12.52
CA ARG A 248 -24.54 17.34 12.48
C ARG A 248 -24.90 16.92 11.06
N ASP A 249 -25.59 17.78 10.32
CA ASP A 249 -25.99 17.53 8.93
C ASP A 249 -24.74 17.35 8.04
N ALA A 250 -23.76 18.24 8.18
CA ALA A 250 -22.49 18.11 7.46
C ALA A 250 -21.75 16.82 7.83
N ALA A 251 -21.70 16.45 9.12
CA ALA A 251 -21.08 15.20 9.55
C ALA A 251 -21.80 13.95 9.01
N LEU A 252 -23.14 13.98 8.93
CA LEU A 252 -23.94 12.92 8.32
C LEU A 252 -23.64 12.78 6.84
N ASP A 253 -23.70 13.88 6.09
CA ASP A 253 -23.38 13.91 4.66
C ASP A 253 -21.95 13.41 4.40
N LEU A 254 -21.00 13.82 5.23
CA LEU A 254 -19.61 13.37 5.16
C LEU A 254 -19.47 11.88 5.49
N ALA A 255 -20.17 11.38 6.49
CA ALA A 255 -20.15 9.97 6.87
C ALA A 255 -20.81 9.07 5.82
N ASP A 256 -21.89 9.53 5.19
CA ASP A 256 -22.60 8.81 4.13
C ASP A 256 -21.83 8.87 2.80
N SER A 257 -21.06 9.92 2.57
CA SER A 257 -20.21 10.02 1.40
C SER A 257 -19.01 9.07 1.42
N ARG A 258 -18.72 8.34 2.51
CA ARG A 258 -17.54 7.45 2.61
C ARG A 258 -17.87 6.03 2.16
N SER A 259 -17.02 5.45 1.30
CA SER A 259 -17.14 4.05 0.85
C SER A 259 -16.86 3.07 1.99
N ASP A 260 -17.62 1.98 2.08
CA ASP A 260 -17.34 0.84 2.96
C ASP A 260 -17.00 -0.41 2.15
N GLU A 261 -15.72 -0.58 1.79
CA GLU A 261 -15.24 -1.72 1.02
C GLU A 261 -14.56 -2.78 1.91
N ARG A 262 -14.86 -2.81 3.22
CA ARG A 262 -14.20 -3.75 4.14
C ARG A 262 -14.44 -5.20 3.76
N LEU A 263 -15.69 -5.57 3.46
CA LEU A 263 -16.01 -6.96 3.10
C LEU A 263 -15.25 -7.37 1.82
N ARG A 264 -15.23 -6.49 0.81
CA ARG A 264 -14.48 -6.70 -0.44
C ARG A 264 -12.98 -6.84 -0.18
N SER A 265 -12.43 -5.99 0.68
CA SER A 265 -11.01 -5.99 1.05
C SER A 265 -10.62 -7.24 1.85
N MET A 266 -11.46 -7.65 2.80
CA MET A 266 -11.30 -8.90 3.55
C MET A 266 -11.38 -10.12 2.63
N LEU A 267 -12.31 -10.12 1.66
CA LEU A 267 -12.41 -11.15 0.64
C LEU A 267 -11.16 -11.20 -0.23
N ALA A 268 -10.64 -10.05 -0.68
CA ALA A 268 -9.39 -9.99 -1.45
C ALA A 268 -8.19 -10.52 -0.66
N VAL A 269 -8.07 -10.18 0.64
CA VAL A 269 -7.05 -10.73 1.53
C VAL A 269 -7.22 -12.24 1.71
N ALA A 270 -8.45 -12.73 1.92
CA ALA A 270 -8.71 -14.17 2.04
C ALA A 270 -8.35 -14.92 0.76
N LEU A 271 -8.71 -14.40 -0.42
CA LEU A 271 -8.34 -14.97 -1.71
C LEU A 271 -6.82 -14.98 -1.92
N TYR A 272 -6.13 -13.92 -1.53
CA TYR A 272 -4.66 -13.88 -1.55
C TYR A 272 -4.04 -14.97 -0.68
N VAL A 273 -4.55 -15.17 0.54
CA VAL A 273 -4.09 -16.23 1.44
C VAL A 273 -4.35 -17.61 0.83
N VAL A 274 -5.56 -17.86 0.31
CA VAL A 274 -5.89 -19.13 -0.36
C VAL A 274 -4.96 -19.39 -1.54
N GLN A 275 -4.63 -18.37 -2.32
CA GLN A 275 -3.72 -18.53 -3.46
C GLN A 275 -2.27 -18.80 -3.03
N ILE A 276 -1.80 -18.15 -1.98
CA ILE A 276 -0.49 -18.49 -1.41
C ILE A 276 -0.48 -19.95 -0.94
N LEU A 277 -1.55 -20.39 -0.26
CA LEU A 277 -1.68 -21.76 0.21
C LEU A 277 -1.74 -22.76 -0.95
N SER A 278 -2.44 -22.41 -2.04
CA SER A 278 -2.52 -23.28 -3.22
C SER A 278 -1.18 -23.43 -3.94
N ALA A 279 -0.27 -22.45 -3.83
CA ALA A 279 1.09 -22.56 -4.36
C ALA A 279 1.95 -23.62 -3.65
N PHE A 280 1.55 -24.11 -2.47
CA PHE A 280 2.19 -25.23 -1.79
C PHE A 280 1.64 -26.59 -2.21
N ILE A 281 0.51 -26.63 -2.91
CA ILE A 281 -0.09 -27.86 -3.42
C ILE A 281 0.52 -28.12 -4.80
N VAL A 282 1.32 -29.18 -4.94
CA VAL A 282 2.07 -29.50 -6.17
C VAL A 282 1.17 -29.51 -7.41
N ASP A 283 -0.04 -30.07 -7.29
CA ASP A 283 -1.00 -30.15 -8.40
C ASP A 283 -1.50 -28.77 -8.88
N ILE A 284 -1.42 -27.74 -8.04
CA ILE A 284 -1.94 -26.39 -8.32
C ILE A 284 -0.79 -25.38 -8.55
N GLY A 285 0.26 -25.44 -7.73
CA GLY A 285 1.41 -24.54 -7.77
C GLY A 285 2.38 -24.79 -8.93
N GLY A 286 2.20 -25.88 -9.65
CA GLY A 286 3.10 -26.34 -10.72
C GLY A 286 3.99 -27.48 -10.24
N GLY A 287 4.47 -28.29 -11.18
CA GLY A 287 5.22 -29.51 -10.91
C GLY A 287 6.53 -29.31 -10.12
N PRO A 288 7.12 -30.41 -9.63
CA PRO A 288 8.33 -30.42 -8.79
C PRO A 288 9.57 -29.77 -9.44
N SER A 289 9.55 -29.57 -10.76
CA SER A 289 10.65 -29.08 -11.61
C SER A 289 11.04 -27.61 -11.42
N ASN A 290 10.42 -26.88 -10.52
CA ASN A 290 10.77 -25.48 -10.31
C ASN A 290 10.61 -25.16 -8.84
N PRO A 291 11.69 -24.83 -8.10
CA PRO A 291 11.62 -24.76 -6.66
C PRO A 291 10.61 -23.67 -6.29
N PRO A 292 9.49 -24.03 -5.64
CA PRO A 292 8.43 -23.10 -5.29
C PRO A 292 8.97 -21.98 -4.38
N GLY A 293 10.06 -22.26 -3.64
CA GLY A 293 10.71 -21.30 -2.75
C GLY A 293 11.09 -19.97 -3.39
N GLY A 294 11.57 -19.94 -4.64
CA GLY A 294 11.93 -18.66 -5.27
C GLY A 294 10.74 -17.77 -5.56
N VAL A 295 9.65 -18.39 -6.01
CA VAL A 295 8.43 -17.68 -6.36
C VAL A 295 7.68 -17.27 -5.09
N ILE A 296 7.59 -18.16 -4.11
CA ILE A 296 7.04 -17.89 -2.78
C ILE A 296 7.84 -16.77 -2.10
N ALA A 297 9.16 -16.74 -2.23
CA ALA A 297 9.99 -15.67 -1.66
C ALA A 297 9.65 -14.30 -2.25
N VAL A 298 9.49 -14.20 -3.58
CA VAL A 298 9.05 -12.96 -4.23
C VAL A 298 7.64 -12.58 -3.79
N ALA A 299 6.70 -13.53 -3.74
CA ALA A 299 5.34 -13.26 -3.25
C ALA A 299 5.34 -12.79 -1.78
N SER A 300 6.20 -13.35 -0.94
CA SER A 300 6.38 -12.96 0.46
C SER A 300 6.76 -11.48 0.58
N THR A 301 7.56 -10.95 -0.36
CA THR A 301 7.92 -9.52 -0.38
C THR A 301 6.75 -8.60 -0.68
N LEU A 302 5.68 -9.09 -1.32
CA LEU A 302 4.47 -8.32 -1.63
C LEU A 302 3.39 -8.42 -0.53
N THR A 303 3.64 -9.14 0.55
CA THR A 303 2.67 -9.32 1.65
C THR A 303 2.37 -8.03 2.41
N PHE A 304 3.18 -6.97 2.27
CA PHE A 304 2.87 -5.63 2.80
C PHE A 304 1.55 -5.07 2.23
N LEU A 305 1.07 -5.59 1.10
CA LEU A 305 -0.22 -5.22 0.53
C LEU A 305 -1.38 -5.58 1.46
N ILE A 306 -1.23 -6.58 2.34
CA ILE A 306 -2.25 -6.95 3.34
C ILE A 306 -2.54 -5.76 4.27
N PRO A 307 -1.57 -5.23 5.06
CA PRO A 307 -1.83 -4.07 5.89
C PRO A 307 -2.22 -2.83 5.09
N ALA A 308 -1.70 -2.62 3.86
CA ALA A 308 -2.10 -1.48 3.03
C ALA A 308 -3.60 -1.53 2.65
N VAL A 309 -4.09 -2.69 2.20
CA VAL A 309 -5.50 -2.91 1.87
C VAL A 309 -6.38 -2.80 3.12
N LEU A 310 -5.96 -3.41 4.23
CA LEU A 310 -6.70 -3.30 5.49
C LEU A 310 -6.76 -1.84 5.96
N PHE A 311 -5.64 -1.12 6.06
CA PHE A 311 -5.66 0.28 6.46
C PHE A 311 -6.52 1.13 5.53
N SER A 312 -6.36 1.01 4.22
CA SER A 312 -7.15 1.80 3.27
C SER A 312 -8.66 1.56 3.43
N SER A 313 -9.09 0.30 3.55
CA SER A 313 -10.51 -0.05 3.72
C SER A 313 -11.07 0.35 5.08
N TRP A 314 -10.26 0.37 6.14
CA TRP A 314 -10.70 0.87 7.44
C TRP A 314 -10.78 2.40 7.47
N ILE A 315 -9.83 3.08 6.84
CA ILE A 315 -9.76 4.53 6.71
C ILE A 315 -10.95 5.06 5.91
N GLY A 316 -11.28 4.36 4.82
CA GLY A 316 -12.30 4.76 3.87
C GLY A 316 -11.89 5.98 3.04
N ALA A 317 -12.29 6.00 1.78
CA ALA A 317 -12.20 7.19 0.95
C ALA A 317 -13.56 7.91 0.85
N PRO A 318 -13.59 9.26 0.76
CA PRO A 318 -14.79 9.94 0.30
C PRO A 318 -15.08 9.50 -1.15
N THR A 319 -16.30 9.08 -1.45
CA THR A 319 -16.78 8.66 -2.79
C THR A 319 -16.62 9.76 -3.84
N SER A 320 -16.64 11.03 -3.42
CA SER A 320 -16.39 12.18 -4.28
C SER A 320 -15.80 13.34 -3.49
N ARG A 321 -14.69 13.91 -3.97
CA ARG A 321 -14.13 15.17 -3.45
C ARG A 321 -15.16 16.30 -3.51
N ARG A 322 -16.01 16.32 -4.55
CA ARG A 322 -17.09 17.31 -4.69
C ARG A 322 -18.18 17.12 -3.64
N GLY A 323 -18.43 15.90 -3.18
CA GLY A 323 -19.35 15.61 -2.08
C GLY A 323 -18.84 16.21 -0.78
N THR A 324 -17.60 15.87 -0.39
CA THR A 324 -16.94 16.44 0.78
C THR A 324 -16.92 17.97 0.77
N LEU A 325 -16.59 18.54 -0.40
CA LEU A 325 -16.55 19.99 -0.57
C LEU A 325 -17.92 20.66 -0.41
N ARG A 326 -18.97 20.05 -0.99
CA ARG A 326 -20.34 20.56 -0.84
C ARG A 326 -20.80 20.55 0.61
N ALA A 327 -20.57 19.45 1.33
CA ALA A 327 -20.92 19.34 2.74
C ALA A 327 -20.20 20.39 3.62
N VAL A 328 -18.88 20.54 3.43
CA VAL A 328 -18.09 21.54 4.16
C VAL A 328 -18.50 22.96 3.80
N ARG A 329 -18.80 23.24 2.53
CA ARG A 329 -19.28 24.57 2.09
C ARG A 329 -20.64 24.90 2.67
N ALA A 330 -21.60 23.97 2.61
CA ALA A 330 -22.93 24.15 3.19
C ALA A 330 -22.85 24.46 4.70
N LEU A 331 -21.94 23.79 5.42
CA LEU A 331 -21.66 24.10 6.81
C LEU A 331 -21.15 25.54 7.00
N VAL A 332 -20.12 25.94 6.24
CA VAL A 332 -19.51 27.27 6.37
C VAL A 332 -20.53 28.36 6.07
N ASP A 333 -21.25 28.24 4.96
CA ASP A 333 -22.26 29.22 4.52
C ASP A 333 -23.41 29.30 5.54
N GLY A 334 -23.86 28.15 6.08
CA GLY A 334 -24.89 28.10 7.10
C GLY A 334 -24.47 28.70 8.45
N VAL A 335 -23.24 28.43 8.90
CA VAL A 335 -22.71 29.01 10.16
C VAL A 335 -22.55 30.52 10.02
N GLU A 336 -22.13 31.01 8.84
CA GLU A 336 -22.04 32.44 8.56
C GLU A 336 -23.43 33.10 8.60
N ALA A 337 -24.45 32.48 8.00
CA ALA A 337 -25.83 32.96 8.07
C ALA A 337 -26.37 33.02 9.51
N VAL A 338 -26.10 31.99 10.33
CA VAL A 338 -26.49 31.98 11.75
C VAL A 338 -25.78 33.10 12.50
N ARG A 339 -24.48 33.32 12.27
CA ARG A 339 -23.74 34.43 12.91
C ARG A 339 -24.34 35.79 12.59
N VAL A 340 -24.62 36.05 11.32
CA VAL A 340 -25.20 37.32 10.87
C VAL A 340 -26.55 37.54 11.55
N ARG A 341 -27.38 36.49 11.64
CA ARG A 341 -28.68 36.55 12.34
C ARG A 341 -28.54 36.85 13.83
N GLU A 342 -27.52 36.29 14.49
CA GLU A 342 -27.27 36.47 15.92
C GLU A 342 -26.44 37.74 16.24
N GLY A 343 -26.13 38.58 15.23
CA GLY A 343 -25.30 39.78 15.41
C GLY A 343 -23.84 39.49 15.81
N LEU A 344 -23.35 38.28 15.56
CA LEU A 344 -21.98 37.88 15.89
C LEU A 344 -21.00 38.37 14.80
N ALA A 345 -19.86 38.91 15.23
CA ALA A 345 -18.82 39.38 14.34
C ALA A 345 -18.36 38.27 13.35
N ARG A 346 -18.03 38.69 12.13
CA ARG A 346 -17.52 37.76 11.12
C ARG A 346 -16.21 37.11 11.59
N PRO A 347 -16.06 35.81 11.38
CA PRO A 347 -14.88 35.10 11.84
C PRO A 347 -13.64 35.46 11.01
N VAL A 348 -12.60 35.92 11.70
CA VAL A 348 -11.26 36.12 11.13
C VAL A 348 -10.34 35.07 11.76
N VAL A 349 -9.87 34.09 10.98
CA VAL A 349 -8.85 33.13 11.44
C VAL A 349 -7.55 33.46 10.72
N GLY A 350 -6.54 33.90 11.47
CA GLY A 350 -5.22 34.21 10.93
C GLY A 350 -5.18 35.42 10.00
N GLY A 351 -6.04 36.43 10.20
CA GLY A 351 -6.07 37.65 9.38
C GLY A 351 -6.71 37.49 7.99
N VAL A 352 -7.21 36.30 7.67
CA VAL A 352 -7.91 36.01 6.41
C VAL A 352 -9.37 35.71 6.73
N THR A 353 -10.29 36.40 6.05
CA THR A 353 -11.71 36.04 6.04
C THR A 353 -11.84 34.66 5.40
N LEU A 354 -12.30 33.69 6.21
CA LEU A 354 -12.21 32.26 5.90
C LEU A 354 -12.94 31.87 4.62
N SER A 355 -14.10 32.51 4.37
CA SER A 355 -14.89 32.25 3.16
C SER A 355 -14.06 32.53 1.91
N SER A 356 -13.35 33.66 1.86
CA SER A 356 -12.62 34.04 0.65
C SER A 356 -11.29 33.29 0.46
N GLY A 357 -10.44 33.21 1.49
CA GLY A 357 -9.08 32.68 1.32
C GLY A 357 -8.98 31.16 1.22
N MET A 358 -9.72 30.42 2.05
CA MET A 358 -9.64 28.96 2.10
C MET A 358 -10.39 28.31 0.94
N LEU A 359 -11.58 28.81 0.59
CA LEU A 359 -12.31 28.32 -0.58
C LEU A 359 -11.54 28.63 -1.88
N LYS A 360 -10.92 29.81 -1.99
CA LYS A 360 -10.06 30.16 -3.13
C LYS A 360 -8.83 29.27 -3.22
N LYS A 361 -8.15 28.94 -2.11
CA LYS A 361 -7.06 27.95 -2.09
C LYS A 361 -7.52 26.53 -2.46
N ALA A 362 -8.75 26.17 -2.12
CA ALA A 362 -9.36 24.92 -2.56
C ALA A 362 -9.79 24.91 -4.04
N GLY A 363 -9.61 26.03 -4.76
CA GLY A 363 -9.93 26.18 -6.18
C GLY A 363 -11.41 26.49 -6.44
N ILE A 364 -12.10 27.10 -5.48
CA ILE A 364 -13.52 27.39 -5.54
C ILE A 364 -13.70 28.87 -5.88
N PRO A 365 -14.37 29.22 -6.99
CA PRO A 365 -14.77 30.59 -7.22
C PRO A 365 -15.79 30.99 -6.16
N LEU A 366 -15.54 32.13 -5.51
CA LEU A 366 -16.52 32.73 -4.61
C LEU A 366 -17.71 33.15 -5.47
N VAL A 367 -18.89 32.64 -5.11
CA VAL A 367 -20.14 33.20 -5.61
C VAL A 367 -20.39 34.40 -4.72
N ASP A 368 -20.52 35.58 -5.32
CA ASP A 368 -20.85 36.80 -4.60
C ASP A 368 -22.33 36.69 -4.18
N VAL A 369 -22.56 36.16 -2.97
CA VAL A 369 -23.91 35.99 -2.44
C VAL A 369 -24.30 37.27 -1.72
N GLY A 370 -24.90 38.18 -2.47
CA GLY A 370 -25.73 39.25 -1.93
C GLY A 370 -25.18 40.65 -2.21
N GLY A 371 -25.84 41.34 -3.16
CA GLY A 371 -25.83 42.79 -3.29
C GLY A 371 -26.51 43.50 -2.12
N VAL A 372 -26.14 43.16 -0.89
CA VAL A 372 -26.47 43.94 0.30
C VAL A 372 -25.35 44.95 0.47
N GLN A 373 -25.55 46.13 -0.11
CA GLN A 373 -24.84 47.32 0.35
C GLN A 373 -25.28 47.56 1.80
N VAL A 374 -24.38 47.29 2.73
CA VAL A 374 -24.51 47.83 4.08
C VAL A 374 -24.28 49.33 3.94
N GLU A 375 -25.35 50.13 3.99
CA GLU A 375 -25.25 51.58 4.12
C GLU A 375 -24.48 51.87 5.42
N ALA A 376 -23.24 52.36 5.25
CA ALA A 376 -22.52 53.01 6.33
C ALA A 376 -23.32 54.26 6.77
N PRO A 377 -23.37 54.58 8.07
CA PRO A 377 -24.08 55.76 8.52
C PRO A 377 -23.52 56.99 7.81
N ALA A 378 -24.43 57.75 7.20
CA ALA A 378 -24.14 58.97 6.44
C ALA A 378 -23.24 59.91 7.26
N ARG A 379 -21.97 60.00 6.86
CA ARG A 379 -21.12 61.16 7.12
C ARG A 379 -20.87 61.87 5.80
N SER A 380 -21.13 63.17 5.86
CA SER A 380 -21.22 64.13 4.77
C SER A 380 -20.09 64.01 3.75
N ARG A 381 -20.52 63.91 2.50
CA ARG A 381 -19.74 63.87 1.28
C ARG A 381 -19.82 65.24 0.64
N GLU A 382 -18.76 66.04 0.73
CA GLU A 382 -18.42 67.06 -0.27
C GLU A 382 -16.89 67.06 -0.47
N ASP A 383 -16.50 66.13 -1.35
CA ASP A 383 -15.55 66.27 -2.44
C ASP A 383 -14.14 66.81 -2.19
N PHE A 384 -13.28 65.89 -1.74
CA PHE A 384 -11.84 65.96 -1.92
C PHE A 384 -11.42 65.32 -3.25
N PHE A 385 -11.03 66.16 -4.21
CA PHE A 385 -10.06 65.82 -5.26
C PHE A 385 -8.66 65.75 -4.64
N LEU A 386 -8.03 64.56 -4.60
CA LEU A 386 -6.57 64.40 -4.47
C LEU A 386 -6.23 63.02 -5.04
N GLU A 387 -5.61 62.96 -6.21
CA GLU A 387 -4.16 63.03 -6.42
C GLU A 387 -3.48 61.71 -6.05
N LYS A 388 -2.93 61.09 -7.09
CA LYS A 388 -2.00 59.98 -7.04
C LYS A 388 -0.89 60.29 -6.05
N ASP A 389 -0.78 59.51 -4.99
CA ASP A 389 0.48 59.02 -4.44
C ASP A 389 0.20 58.16 -3.20
N THR A 390 0.45 56.85 -3.28
CA THR A 390 0.59 56.02 -2.08
C THR A 390 1.43 54.77 -2.37
N ILE A 391 2.74 54.97 -2.16
CA ILE A 391 3.69 54.04 -1.53
C ILE A 391 3.81 52.65 -2.18
N TYR A 392 4.64 52.61 -3.22
CA TYR A 392 5.55 51.49 -3.47
C TYR A 392 6.53 51.40 -2.29
N ALA A 393 6.45 50.35 -1.46
CA ALA A 393 7.52 49.98 -0.56
C ALA A 393 8.42 48.95 -1.25
N GLU A 394 9.40 49.47 -1.97
CA GLU A 394 10.58 48.78 -2.47
C GLU A 394 11.48 48.42 -1.27
N TYR A 395 11.61 47.13 -0.95
CA TYR A 395 12.57 46.67 0.05
C TYR A 395 13.92 46.42 -0.62
N HIS A 396 14.83 47.39 -0.46
CA HIS A 396 16.25 47.19 -0.67
C HIS A 396 16.79 46.08 0.25
N LEU A 397 17.31 45.02 -0.38
CA LEU A 397 18.14 44.00 0.23
C LEU A 397 19.50 44.61 0.61
N HIS A 398 19.68 44.98 1.88
CA HIS A 398 21.02 45.01 2.45
C HIS A 398 21.39 43.64 3.00
N GLY A 399 22.52 43.13 2.51
CA GLY A 399 23.06 41.82 2.83
C GLY A 399 23.34 41.62 4.32
N GLY A 400 22.92 40.45 4.82
CA GLY A 400 23.24 40.00 6.16
C GLY A 400 22.58 38.65 6.43
N LYS A 401 23.34 37.57 6.19
CA LYS A 401 23.10 36.16 6.61
C LYS A 401 21.71 35.88 7.22
N ASN A 402 20.77 35.46 6.37
CA ASN A 402 19.43 35.05 6.75
C ASN A 402 19.45 33.80 7.65
N THR A 403 19.32 34.03 8.96
CA THR A 403 18.75 33.03 9.87
C THR A 403 17.22 33.17 9.80
N TYR A 404 16.55 32.16 9.25
CA TYR A 404 15.08 32.06 9.23
C TYR A 404 14.56 32.18 10.68
N ARG A 405 13.88 33.28 11.00
CA ARG A 405 13.00 33.36 12.18
C ARG A 405 11.59 32.96 11.76
N PRO A 406 10.96 31.97 12.40
CA PRO A 406 9.59 31.58 12.07
C PRO A 406 8.63 32.73 12.37
N TRP A 407 7.65 32.89 11.48
CA TRP A 407 6.54 33.85 11.57
C TRP A 407 5.94 33.87 12.98
N LYS A 408 6.20 34.94 13.73
CA LYS A 408 5.64 35.15 15.06
C LYS A 408 4.26 35.77 14.88
N LEU A 409 3.23 34.93 14.81
CA LEU A 409 1.84 35.38 14.81
C LEU A 409 1.54 36.10 16.13
N ARG A 410 1.70 37.43 16.15
CA ARG A 410 1.32 38.28 17.27
C ARG A 410 -0.19 38.48 17.16
N VAL A 411 -0.95 37.61 17.84
CA VAL A 411 -2.38 37.84 18.03
C VAL A 411 -2.48 39.03 18.98
N LEU A 412 -2.80 40.20 18.45
CA LEU A 412 -3.22 41.36 19.25
C LEU A 412 -4.65 41.05 19.71
N THR A 413 -4.78 40.38 20.85
CA THR A 413 -6.00 40.45 21.66
C THR A 413 -5.76 41.55 22.67
N ASP A 414 -6.37 42.71 22.47
CA ASP A 414 -6.29 43.87 23.35
C ASP A 414 -7.15 43.71 24.63
N ASP A 415 -7.22 42.49 25.19
CA ASP A 415 -8.04 42.19 26.36
C ASP A 415 -7.13 41.79 27.54
N PRO A 416 -6.62 42.76 28.33
CA PRO A 416 -5.66 42.52 29.41
C PRO A 416 -6.27 41.87 30.67
N LEU A 417 -7.59 41.60 30.72
CA LEU A 417 -8.28 41.19 31.95
C LEU A 417 -8.57 39.69 32.12
N LEU A 418 -8.16 38.82 31.19
CA LEU A 418 -8.52 37.38 31.21
C LEU A 418 -7.38 36.40 31.54
N TYR A 419 -6.20 36.87 31.96
CA TYR A 419 -5.02 36.01 32.12
C TYR A 419 -4.20 36.17 33.41
N GLU A 420 -4.77 36.71 34.49
CA GLU A 420 -4.13 36.63 35.80
C GLU A 420 -4.47 35.28 36.47
N GLY A 421 -3.47 34.40 36.60
CA GLY A 421 -3.53 33.28 37.56
C GLY A 421 -3.25 31.86 37.06
N ARG A 422 -2.91 31.61 35.78
CA ARG A 422 -2.45 30.28 35.33
C ARG A 422 -1.10 30.37 34.63
N PRO A 423 -0.13 29.46 34.94
CA PRO A 423 1.18 29.49 34.30
C PRO A 423 1.04 29.42 32.77
N PRO A 424 1.93 30.09 32.02
CA PRO A 424 1.74 30.32 30.60
C PRO A 424 1.67 28.99 29.84
N ARG A 425 0.49 28.69 29.28
CA ARG A 425 0.20 27.55 28.39
C ARG A 425 1.18 27.43 27.21
N ALA A 426 1.94 28.49 26.92
CA ALA A 426 3.00 28.51 25.90
C ALA A 426 4.06 27.41 26.11
N TRP A 427 4.38 27.02 27.36
CA TRP A 427 5.35 25.93 27.62
C TRP A 427 4.81 24.55 27.22
N LEU A 428 3.51 24.30 27.44
CA LEU A 428 2.83 23.06 27.03
C LEU A 428 2.71 22.93 25.50
N ILE A 429 2.57 24.07 24.78
CA ILE A 429 2.52 24.07 23.31
C ILE A 429 3.90 23.72 22.74
N ARG A 430 4.98 24.34 23.25
CA ARG A 430 6.35 24.06 22.79
C ARG A 430 6.78 22.61 23.04
N ARG A 431 6.33 21.99 24.14
CA ARG A 431 6.58 20.56 24.42
C ARG A 431 5.82 19.63 23.46
N ARG A 432 4.64 20.06 22.97
CA ARG A 432 3.83 19.30 22.00
C ARG A 432 4.39 19.31 20.58
N ASP A 433 5.04 20.40 20.15
CA ASP A 433 5.67 20.46 18.82
C ASP A 433 6.93 19.56 18.74
N VAL A 434 7.68 19.43 19.83
CA VAL A 434 8.81 18.47 19.93
C VAL A 434 8.30 17.01 19.92
N ILE A 435 7.16 16.74 20.55
CA ILE A 435 6.49 15.42 20.45
C ILE A 435 6.08 15.14 18.98
N PHE A 436 5.63 16.16 18.24
CA PHE A 436 5.20 16.01 16.85
C PHE A 436 6.33 15.55 15.91
N GLN A 437 7.55 16.07 16.08
CA GLN A 437 8.71 15.61 15.28
C GLN A 437 9.15 14.19 15.61
N ASN A 438 9.13 13.80 16.89
CA ASN A 438 9.42 12.43 17.31
C ASN A 438 8.35 11.45 16.78
N ASP A 439 7.11 11.92 16.66
CA ASP A 439 6.00 11.12 16.16
C ASP A 439 6.15 10.74 14.67
N MET A 440 6.68 11.63 13.82
CA MET A 440 6.89 11.31 12.40
C MET A 440 7.93 10.19 12.18
N ARG A 441 9.04 10.22 12.95
CA ARG A 441 10.08 9.17 12.85
C ARG A 441 9.54 7.80 13.27
N TRP A 442 8.71 7.77 14.31
CA TRP A 442 8.09 6.54 14.78
C TRP A 442 7.10 5.97 13.75
N GLU A 443 6.30 6.81 13.10
CA GLU A 443 5.35 6.36 12.07
C GLU A 443 6.06 5.78 10.85
N ALA A 444 7.16 6.40 10.40
CA ALA A 444 7.98 5.86 9.32
C ALA A 444 8.61 4.51 9.69
N PHE A 445 9.11 4.36 10.93
CA PHE A 445 9.59 3.08 11.44
C PHE A 445 8.48 2.03 11.42
N LEU A 446 7.29 2.35 11.96
CA LEU A 446 6.16 1.44 11.96
C LEU A 446 5.77 1.03 10.53
N ALA A 447 5.75 1.97 9.58
CA ALA A 447 5.44 1.71 8.18
C ALA A 447 6.44 0.78 7.48
N SER A 448 7.71 0.78 7.91
CA SER A 448 8.74 -0.10 7.36
C SER A 448 8.61 -1.56 7.81
N LEU A 449 7.99 -1.83 8.98
CA LEU A 449 7.93 -3.18 9.57
C LEU A 449 7.26 -4.22 8.65
N PRO A 450 6.08 -3.96 8.04
CA PRO A 450 5.48 -4.85 7.04
C PRO A 450 6.38 -5.18 5.85
N VAL A 451 7.10 -4.17 5.35
CA VAL A 451 7.94 -4.27 4.16
C VAL A 451 9.18 -5.09 4.46
N CYS A 452 9.89 -4.75 5.55
CA CYS A 452 11.05 -5.49 6.01
C CYS A 452 10.70 -6.93 6.40
N GLY A 453 9.56 -7.15 7.06
CA GLY A 453 9.08 -8.49 7.42
C GLY A 453 8.89 -9.39 6.19
N GLY A 454 8.28 -8.86 5.13
CA GLY A 454 8.11 -9.59 3.87
C GLY A 454 9.43 -9.93 3.18
N VAL A 455 10.39 -9.01 3.15
CA VAL A 455 11.73 -9.25 2.57
C VAL A 455 12.54 -10.23 3.39
N VAL A 456 12.56 -10.09 4.72
CA VAL A 456 13.28 -11.02 5.63
C VAL A 456 12.73 -12.44 5.48
N ALA A 457 11.41 -12.61 5.44
CA ALA A 457 10.80 -13.91 5.18
C ALA A 457 11.18 -14.46 3.80
N GLY A 458 11.14 -13.63 2.75
CA GLY A 458 11.56 -14.01 1.40
C GLY A 458 13.04 -14.46 1.35
N LEU A 459 13.95 -13.71 1.99
CA LEU A 459 15.36 -14.09 2.10
C LEU A 459 15.54 -15.38 2.90
N GLY A 460 14.78 -15.57 3.98
CA GLY A 460 14.79 -16.81 4.77
C GLY A 460 14.36 -18.03 3.94
N ILE A 461 13.32 -17.88 3.11
CA ILE A 461 12.87 -18.94 2.18
C ILE A 461 13.94 -19.22 1.13
N LEU A 462 14.55 -18.20 0.52
CA LEU A 462 15.61 -18.39 -0.46
C LEU A 462 16.86 -19.06 0.15
N PHE A 463 17.20 -18.70 1.38
CA PHE A 463 18.32 -19.29 2.10
C PHE A 463 18.08 -20.77 2.40
N LEU A 464 16.85 -21.13 2.77
CA LEU A 464 16.45 -22.52 3.04
C LEU A 464 16.18 -23.33 1.76
N ALA A 465 15.87 -22.69 0.64
CA ALA A 465 15.67 -23.33 -0.66
C ALA A 465 16.99 -23.70 -1.35
N GLY A 466 18.09 -23.04 -1.00
CA GLY A 466 19.41 -23.39 -1.48
C GLY A 466 20.21 -24.17 -0.45
N GLU A 467 21.21 -24.94 -0.89
CA GLU A 467 22.26 -25.44 0.00
C GLU A 467 23.17 -24.29 0.47
N GLY A 468 22.65 -23.47 1.39
CA GLY A 468 23.42 -22.57 2.27
C GLY A 468 24.15 -21.41 1.60
N GLY A 469 23.52 -20.67 0.68
CA GLY A 469 24.20 -19.49 0.13
C GLY A 469 23.34 -18.49 -0.60
N PHE A 470 23.94 -17.31 -0.77
CA PHE A 470 23.38 -16.18 -1.49
C PHE A 470 23.29 -16.51 -3.00
N SER A 471 22.29 -15.98 -3.68
CA SER A 471 22.03 -16.26 -5.11
C SER A 471 21.58 -14.99 -5.82
N CYS A 472 21.46 -15.05 -7.15
CA CYS A 472 20.86 -14.00 -7.97
C CYS A 472 19.49 -13.51 -7.42
N ARG A 473 18.68 -14.41 -6.85
CA ARG A 473 17.37 -14.07 -6.28
C ARG A 473 17.50 -13.27 -4.98
N HIS A 474 18.54 -13.53 -4.19
CA HIS A 474 18.81 -12.72 -2.99
C HIS A 474 19.22 -11.30 -3.38
N VAL A 475 20.10 -11.16 -4.38
CA VAL A 475 20.46 -9.86 -4.95
C VAL A 475 19.21 -9.13 -5.43
N LEU A 476 18.31 -9.82 -6.12
CA LEU A 476 17.06 -9.24 -6.59
C LEU A 476 16.21 -8.71 -5.43
N LEU A 477 15.93 -9.52 -4.39
CA LEU A 477 15.12 -9.07 -3.26
C LEU A 477 15.76 -7.91 -2.50
N LEU A 478 17.09 -7.94 -2.32
CA LEU A 478 17.82 -6.83 -1.70
C LEU A 478 17.82 -5.58 -2.58
N SER A 479 17.86 -5.72 -3.90
CA SER A 479 17.74 -4.59 -4.82
C SER A 479 16.36 -3.95 -4.79
N ILE A 480 15.30 -4.74 -4.67
CA ILE A 480 13.91 -4.26 -4.49
C ILE A 480 13.81 -3.51 -3.16
N LEU A 481 14.31 -4.08 -2.06
CA LEU A 481 14.32 -3.41 -0.76
C LEU A 481 15.12 -2.10 -0.79
N GLY A 482 16.31 -2.13 -1.37
CA GLY A 482 17.15 -0.95 -1.54
C GLY A 482 16.46 0.14 -2.36
N ALA A 483 15.77 -0.24 -3.44
CA ALA A 483 14.97 0.67 -4.25
C ALA A 483 13.82 1.29 -3.44
N TRP A 484 13.09 0.51 -2.63
CA TRP A 484 12.03 1.02 -1.76
C TRP A 484 12.55 1.97 -0.67
N ILE A 485 13.67 1.64 -0.02
CA ILE A 485 14.30 2.52 0.98
C ILE A 485 14.75 3.82 0.33
N ALA A 486 15.46 3.75 -0.81
CA ALA A 486 15.88 4.92 -1.56
C ALA A 486 14.66 5.77 -2.01
N SER A 487 13.60 5.11 -2.45
CA SER A 487 12.33 5.74 -2.84
C SER A 487 11.73 6.56 -1.68
N ALA A 488 11.66 5.98 -0.48
CA ALA A 488 11.16 6.65 0.72
C ALA A 488 12.07 7.80 1.19
N VAL A 489 13.40 7.59 1.17
CA VAL A 489 14.38 8.62 1.53
C VAL A 489 14.31 9.80 0.57
N LEU A 490 14.15 9.56 -0.74
CA LEU A 490 13.96 10.62 -1.73
C LEU A 490 12.66 11.39 -1.50
N THR A 491 11.55 10.71 -1.18
CA THR A 491 10.28 11.35 -0.82
C THR A 491 10.47 12.27 0.40
N SER A 492 11.03 11.73 1.48
CA SER A 492 11.27 12.49 2.72
C SER A 492 12.24 13.66 2.52
N SER A 493 13.35 13.44 1.81
CA SER A 493 14.33 14.48 1.52
C SER A 493 13.73 15.59 0.67
N SER A 494 12.98 15.24 -0.39
CA SER A 494 12.32 16.23 -1.23
C SER A 494 11.27 17.04 -0.47
N TYR A 495 10.62 16.47 0.55
CA TYR A 495 9.74 17.22 1.45
C TYR A 495 10.52 18.21 2.33
N HIS A 496 11.70 17.83 2.82
CA HIS A 496 12.53 18.70 3.66
C HIS A 496 13.22 19.84 2.87
N PHE A 497 13.63 19.58 1.62
CA PHE A 497 14.35 20.57 0.81
C PHE A 497 13.43 21.54 0.08
N MET A 498 12.16 21.20 -0.12
CA MET A 498 11.22 22.08 -0.83
C MET A 498 10.53 23.01 0.17
N ASP A 499 10.83 24.30 0.07
CA ASP A 499 10.09 25.32 0.82
C ASP A 499 8.62 25.29 0.36
N TRP A 500 7.69 25.03 1.29
CA TRP A 500 6.29 24.69 0.97
C TRP A 500 5.55 25.82 0.25
N GLU A 501 5.98 27.06 0.48
CA GLU A 501 5.43 28.26 -0.17
C GLU A 501 5.91 28.45 -1.61
N SER A 502 6.93 27.70 -2.03
CA SER A 502 7.49 27.83 -3.36
C SER A 502 6.61 27.18 -4.44
N PRO A 503 6.65 27.67 -5.69
CA PRO A 503 6.01 27.00 -6.82
C PRO A 503 6.51 25.55 -7.04
N PHE A 504 7.59 25.13 -6.37
CA PHE A 504 8.10 23.76 -6.39
C PHE A 504 7.18 22.73 -5.72
N THR A 505 6.22 23.13 -4.87
CA THR A 505 5.24 22.18 -4.31
C THR A 505 4.41 21.49 -5.42
N LYS A 506 4.16 22.18 -6.55
CA LYS A 506 3.53 21.57 -7.74
C LYS A 506 4.43 20.52 -8.41
N TRP A 507 5.75 20.71 -8.31
CA TRP A 507 6.76 19.79 -8.84
C TRP A 507 6.99 18.60 -7.92
N HIS A 508 6.85 18.76 -6.60
CA HIS A 508 7.00 17.67 -5.62
C HIS A 508 6.10 16.48 -5.95
N TRP A 509 4.80 16.72 -6.16
CA TRP A 509 3.86 15.66 -6.53
C TRP A 509 4.28 14.95 -7.83
N ARG A 510 4.74 15.71 -8.84
CA ARG A 510 5.20 15.15 -10.12
C ARG A 510 6.48 14.32 -9.96
N PHE A 511 7.37 14.75 -9.07
CA PHE A 511 8.59 14.03 -8.72
C PHE A 511 8.26 12.71 -8.03
N CYS A 512 7.44 12.74 -6.97
CA CYS A 512 6.99 11.54 -6.28
C CYS A 512 6.30 10.57 -7.24
N PHE A 513 5.47 11.11 -8.14
CA PHE A 513 4.84 10.34 -9.20
C PHE A 513 5.84 9.68 -10.16
N ALA A 514 6.76 10.45 -10.75
CA ALA A 514 7.72 9.93 -11.72
C ALA A 514 8.63 8.86 -11.09
N LYS A 515 9.08 9.09 -9.86
CA LYS A 515 9.81 8.12 -9.05
C LYS A 515 9.00 6.84 -8.81
N GLY A 516 7.76 6.97 -8.31
CA GLY A 516 6.87 5.85 -8.06
C GLY A 516 6.59 5.03 -9.33
N LEU A 517 6.41 5.70 -10.48
CA LEU A 517 6.25 5.07 -11.78
C LEU A 517 7.49 4.25 -12.17
N VAL A 518 8.69 4.82 -12.05
CA VAL A 518 9.95 4.14 -12.41
C VAL A 518 10.20 2.95 -11.50
N VAL A 519 10.14 3.14 -10.18
CA VAL A 519 10.42 2.07 -9.21
C VAL A 519 9.33 1.01 -9.26
N GLY A 520 8.05 1.40 -9.23
CA GLY A 520 6.92 0.48 -9.25
C GLY A 520 6.85 -0.35 -10.53
N THR A 521 7.08 0.26 -11.70
CA THR A 521 7.15 -0.49 -12.96
C THR A 521 8.36 -1.42 -12.99
N GLY A 522 9.52 -0.97 -12.49
CA GLY A 522 10.71 -1.81 -12.36
C GLY A 522 10.44 -3.04 -11.51
N VAL A 523 9.84 -2.87 -10.32
CA VAL A 523 9.46 -3.97 -9.43
C VAL A 523 8.48 -4.92 -10.12
N LEU A 524 7.45 -4.43 -10.81
CA LEU A 524 6.52 -5.28 -11.55
C LEU A 524 7.19 -6.09 -12.66
N VAL A 525 8.09 -5.45 -13.42
CA VAL A 525 8.86 -6.13 -14.46
C VAL A 525 9.74 -7.21 -13.84
N PHE A 526 10.45 -6.92 -12.76
CA PHE A 526 11.29 -7.92 -12.10
C PHE A 526 10.49 -9.07 -11.49
N VAL A 527 9.37 -8.79 -10.83
CA VAL A 527 8.45 -9.80 -10.30
C VAL A 527 7.90 -10.66 -11.45
N GLY A 528 7.46 -10.02 -12.54
CA GLY A 528 6.94 -10.70 -13.72
C GLY A 528 7.99 -11.57 -14.42
N LEU A 529 9.21 -11.06 -14.58
CA LEU A 529 10.34 -11.82 -15.12
C LEU A 529 10.69 -13.01 -14.21
N THR A 530 10.66 -12.82 -12.89
CA THR A 530 10.91 -13.91 -11.94
C THR A 530 9.82 -14.97 -12.00
N ALA A 531 8.55 -14.56 -12.06
CA ALA A 531 7.41 -15.46 -12.20
C ALA A 531 7.43 -16.21 -13.56
N ALA A 532 7.90 -15.55 -14.62
CA ALA A 532 8.12 -16.13 -15.93
C ALA A 532 9.33 -17.07 -16.00
N GLY A 533 10.10 -17.21 -14.90
CA GLY A 533 11.27 -18.08 -14.84
C GLY A 533 12.55 -17.49 -15.46
N PHE A 534 12.61 -16.19 -15.72
CA PHE A 534 13.82 -15.54 -16.25
C PHE A 534 15.04 -15.76 -15.34
N PHE A 535 14.82 -15.83 -14.03
CA PHE A 535 15.85 -16.13 -13.02
C PHE A 535 15.92 -17.63 -12.69
N SER A 536 15.56 -18.50 -13.63
CA SER A 536 15.70 -19.95 -13.51
C SER A 536 16.76 -20.53 -14.47
N THR A 537 17.72 -19.71 -14.90
CA THR A 537 18.86 -20.17 -15.71
C THR A 537 19.89 -20.94 -14.89
N CYS A 538 20.69 -21.79 -15.56
CA CYS A 538 21.85 -22.48 -14.98
C CYS A 538 22.80 -21.51 -14.26
N ALA A 539 23.11 -20.35 -14.83
CA ALA A 539 23.94 -19.32 -14.21
C ALA A 539 23.38 -18.80 -12.88
N CYS A 540 22.06 -18.54 -12.84
CA CYS A 540 21.37 -18.02 -11.67
C CYS A 540 21.29 -19.07 -10.56
N TRP A 541 20.97 -20.32 -10.92
CA TRP A 541 20.93 -21.46 -9.99
C TRP A 541 22.32 -21.83 -9.48
N GLY A 542 23.31 -21.80 -10.37
CA GLY A 542 24.70 -22.10 -10.08
C GLY A 542 25.39 -21.12 -9.14
N ARG A 543 24.74 -19.97 -8.88
CA ARG A 543 25.28 -18.85 -8.10
C ARG A 543 26.57 -18.30 -8.74
N GLN A 544 26.61 -18.27 -10.08
CA GLN A 544 27.79 -17.84 -10.84
C GLN A 544 28.27 -16.44 -10.45
N LEU A 545 27.34 -15.54 -10.08
CA LEU A 545 27.68 -14.20 -9.60
C LEU A 545 28.61 -14.18 -8.38
N ILE A 546 28.56 -15.22 -7.53
CA ILE A 546 29.31 -15.27 -6.26
C ILE A 546 30.44 -16.28 -6.34
N ARG A 547 30.18 -17.45 -6.91
CA ARG A 547 31.13 -18.56 -6.96
C ARG A 547 32.03 -18.53 -8.20
N GLY A 548 31.76 -17.63 -9.16
CA GLY A 548 32.51 -17.58 -10.42
C GLY A 548 32.49 -18.94 -11.12
N ASP A 549 33.66 -19.45 -11.47
CA ASP A 549 33.82 -20.74 -12.15
C ASP A 549 33.58 -21.95 -11.23
N GLN A 550 33.58 -21.75 -9.91
CA GLN A 550 33.23 -22.80 -8.93
C GLN A 550 31.71 -22.95 -8.75
N ALA A 551 30.93 -22.26 -9.57
CA ALA A 551 29.48 -22.35 -9.58
C ALA A 551 29.02 -23.76 -9.99
N LYS A 552 28.11 -24.30 -9.19
CA LYS A 552 27.56 -25.65 -9.36
C LYS A 552 26.04 -25.56 -9.31
N VAL A 553 25.38 -26.24 -10.24
CA VAL A 553 23.93 -26.30 -10.36
C VAL A 553 23.46 -27.62 -9.77
N GLU A 554 22.70 -27.52 -8.69
CA GLU A 554 21.92 -28.63 -8.14
C GLU A 554 20.64 -28.75 -8.96
N LEU A 555 20.49 -29.84 -9.72
CA LEU A 555 19.32 -30.07 -10.56
C LEU A 555 18.26 -30.91 -9.86
N THR A 556 18.68 -31.86 -9.04
CA THR A 556 17.73 -32.62 -8.22
C THR A 556 17.27 -31.77 -7.05
N VAL A 557 15.96 -31.72 -6.83
CA VAL A 557 15.42 -31.20 -5.58
C VAL A 557 15.87 -32.14 -4.47
N ASN A 558 16.88 -31.72 -3.70
CA ASN A 558 17.34 -32.48 -2.54
C ASN A 558 16.14 -32.83 -1.64
N GLU A 559 16.08 -34.03 -1.09
CA GLU A 559 15.05 -34.46 -0.12
C GLU A 559 14.88 -33.43 1.02
N ARG A 560 15.98 -32.75 1.38
CA ARG A 560 15.98 -31.61 2.30
C ARG A 560 15.10 -30.45 1.85
N ASN A 561 15.17 -30.07 0.58
CA ASN A 561 14.34 -29.01 0.01
C ASN A 561 12.86 -29.42 0.02
N TRP A 562 12.56 -30.68 -0.28
CA TRP A 562 11.19 -31.19 -0.20
C TRP A 562 10.63 -31.13 1.23
N LYS A 563 11.42 -31.58 2.22
CA LYS A 563 11.09 -31.42 3.65
C LYS A 563 10.92 -29.96 4.06
N ASN A 564 11.70 -29.04 3.50
CA ASN A 564 11.53 -27.61 3.74
C ASN A 564 10.24 -27.06 3.10
N VAL A 565 9.87 -27.52 1.91
CA VAL A 565 8.61 -27.15 1.22
C VAL A 565 7.40 -27.67 1.98
N GLU A 566 7.43 -28.89 2.50
CA GLU A 566 6.32 -29.48 3.26
C GLU A 566 6.21 -28.92 4.68
N GLY A 567 7.33 -28.59 5.33
CA GLY A 567 7.34 -28.17 6.73
C GLY A 567 7.65 -26.68 6.93
N LYS A 568 8.83 -26.24 6.51
CA LYS A 568 9.37 -24.92 6.92
C LYS A 568 8.78 -23.75 6.15
N PHE A 569 8.59 -23.86 4.85
CA PHE A 569 8.09 -22.75 4.03
C PHE A 569 6.64 -22.37 4.40
N PRO A 570 5.69 -23.32 4.57
CA PRO A 570 4.36 -22.99 5.06
C PRO A 570 4.40 -22.36 6.44
N GLY A 571 5.30 -22.82 7.33
CA GLY A 571 5.53 -22.21 8.63
C GLY A 571 5.96 -20.74 8.53
N ILE A 572 6.98 -20.44 7.72
CA ILE A 572 7.49 -19.07 7.53
C ILE A 572 6.40 -18.17 6.92
N VAL A 573 5.73 -18.64 5.87
CA VAL A 573 4.68 -17.87 5.18
C VAL A 573 3.45 -17.68 6.07
N GLY A 574 3.04 -18.70 6.81
CA GLY A 574 1.95 -18.62 7.79
C GLY A 574 2.26 -17.63 8.90
N SER A 575 3.47 -17.67 9.47
CA SER A 575 3.94 -16.68 10.46
C SER A 575 3.98 -15.27 9.89
N LEU A 576 4.41 -15.11 8.63
CA LEU A 576 4.42 -13.81 7.95
C LEU A 576 3.00 -13.26 7.76
N ILE A 577 2.06 -14.05 7.24
CA ILE A 577 0.67 -13.62 7.07
C ILE A 577 0.05 -13.25 8.41
N PHE A 578 0.27 -14.07 9.45
CA PHE A 578 -0.18 -13.77 10.81
C PHE A 578 0.42 -12.46 11.33
N PHE A 579 1.72 -12.24 11.11
CA PHE A 579 2.39 -10.99 11.44
C PHE A 579 1.77 -9.79 10.71
N GLN A 580 1.53 -9.88 9.40
CA GLN A 580 0.95 -8.80 8.61
C GLN A 580 -0.47 -8.42 9.05
N VAL A 581 -1.32 -9.42 9.27
CA VAL A 581 -2.70 -9.21 9.76
C VAL A 581 -2.68 -8.70 11.20
N GLY A 582 -1.88 -9.31 12.07
CA GLY A 582 -1.70 -8.92 13.47
C GLY A 582 -1.19 -7.49 13.61
N TYR A 583 -0.21 -7.10 12.79
CA TYR A 583 0.29 -5.73 12.70
C TYR A 583 -0.82 -4.75 12.29
N ALA A 584 -1.59 -5.07 11.24
CA ALA A 584 -2.68 -4.22 10.80
C ALA A 584 -3.74 -4.03 11.90
N LEU A 585 -4.15 -5.12 12.55
CA LEU A 585 -5.10 -5.08 13.66
C LEU A 585 -4.54 -4.28 14.84
N TRP A 586 -3.27 -4.47 15.19
CA TRP A 586 -2.62 -3.73 16.27
C TRP A 586 -2.64 -2.21 16.01
N VAL A 587 -2.24 -1.76 14.82
CA VAL A 587 -2.28 -0.33 14.46
C VAL A 587 -3.71 0.22 14.48
N LEU A 588 -4.69 -0.54 13.96
CA LEU A 588 -6.10 -0.14 13.96
C LEU A 588 -6.68 -0.04 15.38
N LEU A 589 -6.32 -0.97 16.26
CA LEU A 589 -6.73 -0.97 17.66
C LEU A 589 -6.09 0.19 18.44
N ALA A 590 -4.80 0.44 18.23
CA ALA A 590 -4.10 1.57 18.81
C ALA A 590 -4.72 2.92 18.38
N ASN A 591 -5.28 2.98 17.17
CA ASN A 591 -5.96 4.14 16.60
C ASN A 591 -7.48 3.99 16.56
N ARG A 592 -8.08 3.20 17.47
CA ARG A 592 -9.52 2.91 17.47
C ARG A 592 -10.41 4.16 17.49
N ASN A 593 -9.96 5.24 18.13
CA ASN A 593 -10.70 6.50 18.20
C ASN A 593 -10.72 7.17 16.81
N GLY A 594 -9.57 7.22 16.13
CA GLY A 594 -9.49 7.63 14.74
C GLY A 594 -10.40 6.78 13.86
N VAL A 595 -10.36 5.45 13.96
CA VAL A 595 -11.24 4.56 13.19
C VAL A 595 -12.73 4.85 13.44
N ARG A 596 -13.14 5.13 14.70
CA ARG A 596 -14.52 5.49 15.05
C ARG A 596 -14.99 6.78 14.38
N VAL A 597 -14.11 7.77 14.20
CA VAL A 597 -14.42 9.01 13.46
C VAL A 597 -14.83 8.69 12.03
N LEU A 598 -14.18 7.72 11.40
CA LEU A 598 -14.35 7.44 9.98
C LEU A 598 -15.54 6.56 9.67
N ARG A 599 -16.03 5.86 10.69
CA ARG A 599 -16.91 4.72 10.53
C ARG A 599 -18.02 4.82 11.55
N TRP A 600 -19.02 5.60 11.19
CA TRP A 600 -20.31 5.56 11.86
C TRP A 600 -21.06 4.30 11.46
N SER A 601 -21.54 3.57 12.46
CA SER A 601 -22.52 2.52 12.19
C SER A 601 -23.82 3.15 11.72
N GLU A 602 -24.55 2.45 10.86
CA GLU A 602 -25.86 2.90 10.37
C GLU A 602 -26.83 3.26 11.50
N GLY A 603 -26.82 2.50 12.61
CA GLY A 603 -27.60 2.85 13.79
C GLY A 603 -27.19 4.19 14.44
N ARG A 604 -25.91 4.58 14.38
CA ARG A 604 -25.45 5.90 14.86
C ARG A 604 -25.85 7.01 13.91
N LYS A 605 -25.71 6.79 12.59
CA LYS A 605 -26.19 7.73 11.56
C LYS A 605 -27.69 7.97 11.72
N GLN A 606 -28.48 6.90 11.82
CA GLN A 606 -29.92 6.99 12.03
C GLN A 606 -30.27 7.72 13.32
N ALA A 607 -29.58 7.45 14.43
CA ALA A 607 -29.85 8.15 15.68
C ALA A 607 -29.48 9.64 15.63
N ALA A 608 -28.35 9.98 14.99
CA ALA A 608 -27.97 11.36 14.73
C ALA A 608 -29.00 12.06 13.83
N TRP A 609 -29.43 11.41 12.75
CA TRP A 609 -30.46 11.91 11.84
C TRP A 609 -31.80 12.15 12.53
N LEU A 610 -32.24 11.21 13.38
CA LEU A 610 -33.46 11.35 14.16
C LEU A 610 -33.36 12.38 15.29
N GLY A 611 -32.17 12.94 15.56
CA GLY A 611 -31.91 13.78 16.73
C GLY A 611 -32.16 13.08 18.07
N LYS A 612 -32.31 11.75 18.06
CA LYS A 612 -32.60 10.94 19.26
C LYS A 612 -31.27 10.52 19.88
N LYS A 613 -31.12 10.73 21.20
CA LYS A 613 -30.02 10.11 21.95
C LYS A 613 -30.09 8.60 21.71
N LEU A 614 -28.98 7.98 21.28
CA LEU A 614 -28.89 6.52 21.28
C LEU A 614 -29.17 6.05 22.70
N PRO A 615 -30.03 5.04 22.88
CA PRO A 615 -30.23 4.50 24.22
C PRO A 615 -28.85 3.98 24.70
N PRO A 616 -28.47 4.21 25.98
CA PRO A 616 -27.16 3.83 26.52
C PRO A 616 -26.77 2.41 26.13
N GLN A 617 -25.47 2.07 26.04
CA GLN A 617 -25.03 0.71 25.67
C GLN A 617 -25.71 -0.39 26.52
N GLY A 618 -25.99 -0.13 27.80
CA GLY A 618 -26.74 -1.04 28.67
C GLY A 618 -28.22 -1.23 28.32
N VAL A 619 -28.83 -0.33 27.54
CA VAL A 619 -30.18 -0.54 26.96
C VAL A 619 -30.11 -1.41 25.72
N ARG A 620 -29.04 -1.37 24.93
CA ARG A 620 -28.83 -2.38 23.87
C ARG A 620 -28.64 -3.77 24.45
N GLU A 621 -27.94 -3.90 25.57
CA GLU A 621 -27.83 -5.17 26.29
C GLU A 621 -29.16 -5.60 26.89
N ARG A 622 -29.94 -4.69 27.50
CA ARG A 622 -31.29 -5.02 27.98
C ARG A 622 -32.29 -5.32 26.87
N VAL A 623 -32.17 -4.69 25.70
CA VAL A 623 -32.98 -5.02 24.52
C VAL A 623 -32.51 -6.34 23.91
N ARG A 624 -31.21 -6.63 23.90
CA ARG A 624 -30.69 -7.95 23.49
C ARG A 624 -31.17 -9.03 24.46
N GLU A 625 -31.07 -8.80 25.76
CA GLU A 625 -31.56 -9.67 26.83
C GLU A 625 -33.08 -9.83 26.74
N TYR A 626 -33.82 -8.77 26.42
CA TYR A 626 -35.25 -8.82 26.19
C TYR A 626 -35.59 -9.56 24.90
N VAL A 627 -34.83 -9.42 23.82
CA VAL A 627 -34.99 -10.17 22.55
C VAL A 627 -34.57 -11.63 22.70
N GLU A 628 -33.61 -11.93 23.56
CA GLU A 628 -33.21 -13.30 23.93
C GLU A 628 -34.20 -13.95 24.89
N ARG A 629 -34.82 -13.20 25.81
CA ARG A 629 -35.86 -13.69 26.73
C ARG A 629 -37.26 -13.76 26.11
N SER A 630 -37.62 -12.81 25.26
CA SER A 630 -38.86 -12.90 24.50
C SER A 630 -38.70 -14.04 23.50
N ARG A 631 -39.73 -14.88 23.31
CA ARG A 631 -39.69 -16.10 22.48
C ARG A 631 -39.42 -15.87 20.98
N LEU A 632 -38.86 -14.73 20.59
CA LEU A 632 -38.33 -14.40 19.27
C LEU A 632 -37.30 -15.43 18.72
N PRO A 633 -36.50 -16.16 19.52
CA PRO A 633 -35.70 -17.28 19.02
C PRO A 633 -36.53 -18.40 18.38
N VAL A 634 -37.78 -18.59 18.81
CA VAL A 634 -38.70 -19.59 18.22
C VAL A 634 -39.21 -19.13 16.86
N VAL A 635 -39.50 -17.82 16.71
CA VAL A 635 -39.94 -17.24 15.43
C VAL A 635 -38.79 -17.16 14.43
N MET A 636 -37.61 -16.70 14.86
CA MET A 636 -36.39 -16.71 14.04
C MET A 636 -35.93 -18.14 13.72
N GLY A 637 -36.14 -19.10 14.62
CA GLY A 637 -35.91 -20.52 14.38
C GLY A 637 -36.80 -21.07 13.26
N ARG A 638 -38.10 -20.73 13.26
CA ARG A 638 -39.02 -21.08 12.17
C ARG A 638 -38.69 -20.40 10.85
N VAL A 639 -38.25 -19.13 10.87
CA VAL A 639 -37.80 -18.41 9.67
C VAL A 639 -36.51 -19.01 9.10
N ARG A 640 -35.54 -19.41 9.95
CA ARG A 640 -34.33 -20.12 9.50
C ARG A 640 -34.63 -21.53 8.98
N GLN A 641 -35.57 -22.26 9.60
CA GLN A 641 -36.04 -23.54 9.09
C GLN A 641 -36.75 -23.39 7.75
N PHE A 642 -37.61 -22.37 7.59
CA PHE A 642 -38.29 -22.05 6.34
C PHE A 642 -37.29 -21.66 5.23
N SER A 643 -36.31 -20.82 5.54
CA SER A 643 -35.23 -20.46 4.62
C SER A 643 -34.42 -21.69 4.20
N ARG A 644 -34.00 -22.56 5.15
CA ARG A 644 -33.29 -23.81 4.81
C ARG A 644 -34.14 -24.77 3.98
N ALA A 645 -35.43 -24.89 4.29
CA ALA A 645 -36.35 -25.71 3.52
C ALA A 645 -36.53 -25.17 2.09
N LEU A 646 -36.63 -23.85 1.93
CA LEU A 646 -36.73 -23.17 0.63
C LEU A 646 -35.43 -23.36 -0.17
N SER A 647 -34.27 -23.19 0.45
CA SER A 647 -32.96 -23.44 -0.17
C SER A 647 -32.81 -24.90 -0.62
N LEU A 648 -33.24 -25.86 0.19
CA LEU A 648 -33.20 -27.28 -0.16
C LEU A 648 -34.17 -27.61 -1.30
N LYS A 649 -35.35 -26.98 -1.31
CA LYS A 649 -36.34 -27.15 -2.38
C LYS A 649 -35.81 -26.58 -3.70
N LEU A 650 -35.24 -25.38 -3.68
CA LEU A 650 -34.62 -24.74 -4.85
C LEU A 650 -33.41 -25.54 -5.35
N TRP A 651 -32.57 -26.06 -4.45
CA TRP A 651 -31.44 -26.91 -4.82
C TRP A 651 -31.87 -28.27 -5.41
N ARG A 652 -32.92 -28.90 -4.86
CA ARG A 652 -33.51 -30.12 -5.45
C ARG A 652 -34.17 -29.85 -6.80
N HIS A 653 -34.75 -28.66 -6.99
CA HIS A 653 -35.33 -28.26 -8.27
C HIS A 653 -34.26 -28.01 -9.34
N GLY A 654 -33.14 -27.37 -8.97
CA GLY A 654 -31.98 -27.18 -9.85
C GLY A 654 -31.30 -28.49 -10.24
N ARG A 655 -31.21 -29.46 -9.31
CA ARG A 655 -30.70 -30.81 -9.64
C ARG A 655 -31.59 -31.61 -10.59
N ARG A 656 -32.91 -31.43 -10.54
CA ARG A 656 -33.84 -32.10 -11.48
C ARG A 656 -33.79 -31.48 -12.87
N GLN A 657 -33.50 -30.19 -13.00
CA GLN A 657 -33.29 -29.55 -14.31
C GLN A 657 -31.93 -29.92 -14.94
N GLY A 658 -30.92 -30.23 -14.13
CA GLY A 658 -29.61 -30.71 -14.62
C GLY A 658 -29.61 -32.07 -15.31
N SER A 659 -30.70 -32.86 -15.22
CA SER A 659 -30.82 -34.15 -15.93
C SER A 659 -31.78 -34.13 -17.13
N ILE A 660 -32.34 -32.97 -17.48
CA ILE A 660 -33.30 -32.81 -18.60
C ILE A 660 -32.65 -32.05 -19.78
N ALA A 661 -31.37 -31.69 -19.69
CA ALA A 661 -30.65 -31.00 -20.77
C ALA A 661 -30.37 -31.88 -22.01
N GLU A 662 -30.84 -33.13 -22.06
CA GLU A 662 -30.75 -34.01 -23.26
C GLU A 662 -32.07 -34.16 -24.05
N SER A 663 -33.20 -33.62 -23.59
CA SER A 663 -34.46 -33.67 -24.37
C SER A 663 -34.96 -32.27 -24.69
N GLY A 664 -34.68 -31.81 -25.92
CA GLY A 664 -35.07 -30.50 -26.43
C GLY A 664 -36.59 -30.31 -26.51
N ILE A 665 -37.19 -29.81 -25.43
CA ILE A 665 -38.58 -29.36 -25.40
C ILE A 665 -38.59 -27.89 -24.95
N ALA A 666 -39.10 -27.01 -25.81
CA ALA A 666 -39.27 -25.59 -25.54
C ALA A 666 -40.46 -25.37 -24.57
N MET A 667 -40.22 -24.68 -23.45
CA MET A 667 -41.28 -24.25 -22.52
C MET A 667 -41.91 -22.93 -22.98
N THR A 668 -43.21 -22.79 -22.73
CA THR A 668 -43.99 -21.60 -23.12
C THR A 668 -43.94 -20.50 -22.04
N PRO A 669 -44.21 -19.22 -22.37
CA PRO A 669 -44.07 -18.07 -21.47
C PRO A 669 -44.95 -18.08 -20.21
N ARG A 670 -45.82 -19.07 -20.03
CA ARG A 670 -46.68 -19.20 -18.85
C ARG A 670 -46.03 -19.98 -17.70
N GLU A 671 -44.86 -20.60 -17.95
CA GLU A 671 -44.11 -21.41 -16.97
C GLU A 671 -42.84 -20.72 -16.44
N VAL A 672 -42.54 -19.50 -16.89
CA VAL A 672 -41.55 -18.59 -16.29
C VAL A 672 -42.23 -17.69 -15.28
#